data_AF-A0ABD1JPT0-F1
#
_entry.id   AF-A0ABD1JPT0-F1
#
_cell.length_a   1.000
_cell.length_b   1.000
_cell.length_c   1.000
_cell.angle_alpha   90.00
_cell.angle_beta   90.00
_cell.angle_gamma   90.00
#
_symmetry.space_group_name_H-M   'P 1'
#
loop_
_entity.id
_entity.type
_entity.pdbx_description
1 polymer ?
#
loop_
_entity_poly.entity_id
_entity_poly.type
_entity_poly.pdbx_seq_one_letter_code
_entity_poly.pdbx_strand_id
1 'polypeptide(L)'
;MSFRGGGGRGGRGGGGGFNRGGGGGFNRGGRGGFGGRGGGRGGFNRQQDYGPPEYVVGLGEFMHPCEDDIVCRCTTEESKVPYFNAPVYLENKEQIGKVDEIFGNLRDFYFSVKLSENMKASSFKKLQKTPQSFFPYRGSSRAPQERRAPPEEAEVVVEVAAEEVDVEVASVEVGVEEGEEGALVEAEEVEEEALEEAGVEDSEEEEEVVEEVAASEEEDKDSAETDLNIPHQWKITLCSHRDHRFVKYHGVESSNKESTFSLARIKASTTAPLLISLLLHFTGERKTMDTAGKVITCKAAVAWEAGKPLSIEEVEVAPPKAHEVRIKIHSTAVCHTDAYTLSGADPEGLFPVILGHEGAGTVESVGEGVTNFKPGDVVIPLYVPQCGECKFCKNPKTNLCQKIRITQGQGLMPDKTSRFTCKGKQVFHFMGTSTFSEYTVVADISLAKVDEKAPMDKVCLLGCGISTGYGAVLNTAKVESGSTCAVFGLGAVGLAVVMGCKAVGASRIIGIDINPEKFEVAKQFGVTECVNPKDHSKPIQEVLVEMTDGGLDYTFECIGNVGIMRAALEACHKGWGTSVIIGVAGAGQEISTRPFQLVTGRTWKGTAFGGWKSVESVPKLVNDYMSKKLKVDEFVTHTLPFAQINEAFDLMHHGKSLRAVLNL
;
A
#
# COMPACT_ATOMS: atom_id res chain seq x y z
N MET A 1 -37.47 -4.48 -21.65
CA MET A 1 -37.55 -5.67 -22.52
C MET A 1 -36.15 -5.87 -23.12
N SER A 2 -35.57 -7.07 -23.29
CA SER A 2 -36.10 -8.35 -23.81
C SER A 2 -36.37 -8.27 -25.31
N PHE A 3 -35.89 -9.17 -26.19
CA PHE A 3 -35.14 -10.43 -25.96
C PHE A 3 -34.23 -10.79 -27.16
N ARG A 4 -33.24 -11.68 -26.91
CA ARG A 4 -32.68 -12.80 -27.73
C ARG A 4 -32.43 -12.62 -29.25
N GLY A 5 -31.51 -13.38 -29.87
CA GLY A 5 -30.65 -14.46 -29.38
C GLY A 5 -29.62 -14.87 -30.46
N GLY A 6 -28.93 -16.01 -30.35
CA GLY A 6 -29.00 -17.05 -29.33
C GLY A 6 -27.95 -18.15 -29.57
N GLY A 7 -28.10 -19.31 -28.93
CA GLY A 7 -27.18 -20.43 -29.13
C GLY A 7 -27.85 -21.78 -28.84
N GLY A 8 -28.10 -22.56 -29.89
CA GLY A 8 -28.72 -23.89 -29.82
C GLY A 8 -27.89 -24.95 -30.52
N ARG A 9 -27.58 -26.06 -29.84
CA ARG A 9 -26.87 -27.23 -30.40
C ARG A 9 -27.88 -28.28 -30.86
N GLY A 10 -27.58 -29.01 -31.94
CA GLY A 10 -28.20 -30.32 -32.19
C GLY A 10 -27.86 -30.91 -33.56
N GLY A 11 -27.57 -32.22 -33.61
CA GLY A 11 -27.54 -33.00 -34.87
C GLY A 11 -26.19 -33.55 -35.31
N ARG A 12 -25.88 -34.80 -34.93
CA ARG A 12 -25.04 -35.73 -35.72
C ARG A 12 -25.71 -37.11 -35.73
N GLY A 13 -25.55 -37.83 -36.84
CA GLY A 13 -26.31 -39.06 -37.13
C GLY A 13 -26.02 -40.25 -36.19
N GLY A 14 -26.97 -41.18 -36.12
CA GLY A 14 -26.82 -42.49 -35.45
C GLY A 14 -26.32 -43.60 -36.38
N GLY A 15 -26.13 -44.82 -35.85
CA GLY A 15 -25.62 -45.94 -36.69
C GLY A 15 -25.28 -47.28 -36.04
N GLY A 16 -26.14 -47.86 -35.18
CA GLY A 16 -26.14 -49.31 -34.85
C GLY A 16 -24.93 -49.90 -34.06
N GLY A 17 -24.96 -51.21 -33.77
CA GLY A 17 -23.79 -51.96 -33.26
C GLY A 17 -24.00 -52.92 -32.06
N PHE A 18 -24.52 -54.12 -32.31
CA PHE A 18 -24.86 -55.21 -31.37
C PHE A 18 -23.83 -55.66 -30.30
N ASN A 19 -24.29 -55.75 -29.04
CA ASN A 19 -24.34 -56.96 -28.17
C ASN A 19 -23.06 -57.73 -27.70
N ARG A 20 -22.78 -57.63 -26.38
CA ARG A 20 -22.32 -58.64 -25.37
C ARG A 20 -22.09 -57.84 -24.05
N GLY A 21 -22.48 -58.20 -22.82
CA GLY A 21 -22.65 -59.50 -22.15
C GLY A 21 -21.39 -59.82 -21.32
N GLY A 22 -21.36 -59.93 -19.98
CA GLY A 22 -22.37 -59.69 -18.93
C GLY A 22 -21.98 -60.36 -17.59
N GLY A 23 -22.55 -59.94 -16.43
CA GLY A 23 -22.53 -60.73 -15.18
C GLY A 23 -22.10 -60.02 -13.87
N GLY A 24 -22.91 -60.20 -12.81
CA GLY A 24 -22.58 -59.87 -11.39
C GLY A 24 -22.87 -58.42 -10.93
N GLY A 25 -23.43 -58.16 -9.75
CA GLY A 25 -24.09 -59.06 -8.78
C GLY A 25 -24.30 -58.46 -7.38
N PHE A 26 -25.44 -58.80 -6.75
CA PHE A 26 -25.77 -58.69 -5.30
C PHE A 26 -26.15 -57.33 -4.64
N ASN A 27 -27.46 -57.21 -4.38
CA ASN A 27 -28.14 -56.88 -3.10
C ASN A 27 -27.49 -55.88 -2.11
N ARG A 28 -28.17 -54.76 -1.81
CA ARG A 28 -29.27 -54.60 -0.80
C ARG A 28 -28.82 -54.71 0.67
N GLY A 29 -28.87 -53.57 1.37
CA GLY A 29 -28.87 -53.51 2.83
C GLY A 29 -29.35 -52.14 3.30
N GLY A 30 -30.63 -52.00 3.66
CA GLY A 30 -31.22 -50.71 4.03
C GLY A 30 -32.03 -50.80 5.32
N ARG A 31 -31.75 -49.90 6.27
CA ARG A 31 -32.63 -49.48 7.37
C ARG A 31 -32.36 -48.00 7.67
N GLY A 32 -33.41 -47.28 8.05
CA GLY A 32 -33.37 -45.84 8.30
C GLY A 32 -32.77 -45.45 9.66
N GLY A 33 -33.00 -44.25 10.17
CA GLY A 33 -33.81 -43.17 9.60
C GLY A 33 -34.35 -42.25 10.70
N PHE A 34 -33.83 -41.03 10.76
CA PHE A 34 -34.33 -39.93 11.58
C PHE A 34 -34.20 -38.63 10.77
N GLY A 35 -35.29 -37.87 10.66
CA GLY A 35 -35.36 -36.70 9.76
C GLY A 35 -35.08 -35.38 10.46
N GLY A 36 -34.00 -34.70 10.08
CA GLY A 36 -33.75 -33.31 10.46
C GLY A 36 -34.45 -32.32 9.52
N ARG A 37 -35.55 -31.70 9.95
CA ARG A 37 -36.20 -30.60 9.22
C ARG A 37 -35.41 -29.28 9.35
N GLY A 38 -34.37 -29.12 8.53
CA GLY A 38 -33.62 -27.86 8.38
C GLY A 38 -34.34 -26.81 7.51
N GLY A 39 -35.59 -26.48 7.85
CA GLY A 39 -36.34 -25.44 7.13
C GLY A 39 -35.92 -24.03 7.55
N GLY A 40 -35.52 -23.20 6.59
CA GLY A 40 -35.12 -21.81 6.87
C GLY A 40 -36.26 -20.97 7.46
N ARG A 41 -35.96 -20.20 8.51
CA ARG A 41 -36.82 -19.13 9.03
C ARG A 41 -35.95 -17.93 9.39
N GLY A 42 -36.31 -16.77 8.85
CA GLY A 42 -35.84 -15.50 9.40
C GLY A 42 -36.38 -15.32 10.82
N GLY A 43 -35.52 -14.89 11.75
CA GLY A 43 -35.89 -14.57 13.12
C GLY A 43 -35.64 -13.09 13.38
N PHE A 44 -36.72 -12.34 13.60
CA PHE A 44 -36.68 -10.92 13.91
C PHE A 44 -35.71 -10.64 15.06
N ASN A 45 -34.67 -9.83 14.81
CA ASN A 45 -33.89 -9.25 15.89
C ASN A 45 -34.74 -8.14 16.53
N ARG A 46 -35.51 -8.49 17.57
CA ARG A 46 -36.22 -7.50 18.37
C ARG A 46 -35.20 -6.50 18.90
N GLN A 47 -35.35 -5.22 18.57
CA GLN A 47 -34.72 -4.17 19.36
C GLN A 47 -35.29 -4.26 20.77
N GLN A 48 -34.52 -4.86 21.68
CA GLN A 48 -34.72 -4.66 23.10
C GLN A 48 -34.15 -3.29 23.42
N ASP A 49 -35.00 -2.42 23.97
CA ASP A 49 -34.50 -1.26 24.70
C ASP A 49 -33.79 -1.80 25.96
N TYR A 50 -32.49 -1.53 26.07
CA TYR A 50 -31.66 -1.96 27.19
C TYR A 50 -31.58 -0.90 28.30
N GLY A 51 -32.21 0.27 28.12
CA GLY A 51 -32.13 1.40 29.03
C GLY A 51 -30.78 2.13 28.96
N PRO A 52 -30.53 3.08 29.88
CA PRO A 52 -29.31 3.87 29.88
C PRO A 52 -28.07 3.02 30.24
N PRO A 53 -26.93 3.24 29.55
CA PRO A 53 -25.75 2.40 29.70
C PRO A 53 -25.09 2.46 31.08
N GLU A 54 -24.44 1.35 31.48
CA GLU A 54 -23.73 1.24 32.77
C GLU A 54 -22.54 2.22 32.86
N TYR A 55 -21.80 2.37 31.77
CA TYR A 55 -20.80 3.41 31.53
C TYR A 55 -20.80 3.82 30.07
N VAL A 56 -20.22 4.97 29.75
CA VAL A 56 -20.14 5.50 28.38
C VAL A 56 -18.69 5.80 28.00
N VAL A 57 -18.36 5.71 26.70
CA VAL A 57 -16.99 5.89 26.19
C VAL A 57 -16.96 7.01 25.16
N GLY A 58 -16.03 7.95 25.30
CA GLY A 58 -15.84 9.07 24.37
C GLY A 58 -15.60 8.61 22.92
N LEU A 59 -16.46 9.08 22.01
CA LEU A 59 -16.48 8.79 20.58
C LEU A 59 -15.97 9.97 19.75
N GLY A 60 -16.34 11.21 20.10
CA GLY A 60 -16.05 12.37 19.25
C GLY A 60 -16.42 13.74 19.83
N GLU A 61 -16.06 14.77 19.06
CA GLU A 61 -16.37 16.18 19.30
C GLU A 61 -17.38 16.69 18.25
N PHE A 62 -18.35 17.50 18.67
CA PHE A 62 -19.32 18.13 17.78
C PHE A 62 -18.66 19.20 16.89
N MET A 63 -18.98 19.19 15.59
CA MET A 63 -18.38 20.12 14.61
C MET A 63 -19.34 21.22 14.16
N HIS A 64 -20.53 20.85 13.70
CA HIS A 64 -21.61 21.73 13.19
C HIS A 64 -22.92 20.93 13.00
N PRO A 65 -24.09 21.59 12.97
CA PRO A 65 -25.34 20.95 12.55
C PRO A 65 -25.42 20.84 11.02
N CYS A 66 -26.19 19.88 10.52
CA CYS A 66 -26.48 19.70 9.10
C CYS A 66 -27.92 19.21 8.94
N GLU A 67 -28.85 20.13 8.65
CA GLU A 67 -30.29 19.87 8.63
C GLU A 67 -30.78 19.25 9.96
N ASP A 68 -31.36 18.05 9.94
CA ASP A 68 -31.83 17.33 11.14
C ASP A 68 -30.72 16.51 11.87
N ASP A 69 -29.54 16.38 11.26
CA ASP A 69 -28.41 15.60 11.73
C ASP A 69 -27.32 16.50 12.37
N ILE A 70 -26.50 15.95 13.28
CA ILE A 70 -25.27 16.62 13.77
C ILE A 70 -24.01 15.95 13.23
N VAL A 71 -23.07 16.76 12.70
CA VAL A 71 -21.78 16.28 12.21
C VAL A 71 -20.76 16.29 13.34
N CYS A 72 -20.13 15.13 13.57
CA CYS A 72 -19.21 14.88 14.66
C CYS A 72 -17.86 14.39 14.12
N ARG A 73 -16.74 14.89 14.65
CA ARG A 73 -15.40 14.34 14.36
C ARG A 73 -15.08 13.24 15.36
N CYS A 74 -14.62 12.08 14.90
CA CYS A 74 -14.18 11.03 15.81
C CYS A 74 -12.89 11.41 16.53
N THR A 75 -12.83 11.16 17.84
CA THR A 75 -11.66 11.43 18.70
C THR A 75 -11.29 10.20 19.55
N THR A 76 -11.61 9.00 19.07
CA THR A 76 -11.24 7.74 19.73
C THR A 76 -9.76 7.42 19.59
N GLU A 77 -9.20 6.73 20.58
CA GLU A 77 -7.92 6.04 20.43
C GLU A 77 -8.05 4.93 19.35
N GLU A 78 -6.94 4.68 18.65
CA GLU A 78 -6.88 4.08 17.30
C GLU A 78 -7.93 3.01 16.95
N SER A 79 -8.58 3.21 15.79
CA SER A 79 -9.38 2.22 15.05
C SER A 79 -10.75 1.84 15.63
N LYS A 80 -11.34 2.60 16.56
CA LYS A 80 -12.72 2.40 17.05
C LYS A 80 -13.75 3.18 16.23
N VAL A 81 -14.00 2.73 15.00
CA VAL A 81 -15.11 3.24 14.16
C VAL A 81 -16.46 2.86 14.78
N PRO A 82 -17.45 3.76 14.89
CA PRO A 82 -18.80 3.40 15.30
C PRO A 82 -19.47 2.49 14.26
N TYR A 83 -20.57 1.84 14.63
CA TYR A 83 -21.40 1.08 13.68
C TYR A 83 -22.67 1.87 13.33
N PHE A 84 -23.17 1.68 12.11
CA PHE A 84 -24.43 2.26 11.64
C PHE A 84 -25.58 1.88 12.58
N ASN A 85 -26.48 2.82 12.90
CA ASN A 85 -27.51 2.72 13.94
C ASN A 85 -27.00 2.55 15.41
N ALA A 86 -25.72 2.79 15.71
CA ALA A 86 -25.25 2.81 17.10
C ALA A 86 -25.93 3.94 17.90
N PRO A 87 -26.53 3.68 19.07
CA PRO A 87 -27.16 4.72 19.89
C PRO A 87 -26.09 5.63 20.51
N VAL A 88 -26.31 6.93 20.40
CA VAL A 88 -25.36 7.98 20.81
C VAL A 88 -25.86 8.68 22.06
N TYR A 89 -24.98 8.86 23.05
CA TYR A 89 -25.31 9.39 24.36
C TYR A 89 -24.43 10.59 24.75
N LEU A 90 -24.99 11.49 25.56
CA LEU A 90 -24.23 12.50 26.30
C LEU A 90 -23.55 11.90 27.54
N GLU A 91 -22.65 12.66 28.18
CA GLU A 91 -22.01 12.25 29.44
C GLU A 91 -23.03 12.04 30.59
N ASN A 92 -24.20 12.69 30.56
CA ASN A 92 -25.32 12.46 31.49
C ASN A 92 -26.08 11.12 31.25
N LYS A 93 -25.71 10.36 30.20
CA LYS A 93 -26.33 9.11 29.71
C LYS A 93 -27.70 9.26 29.01
N GLU A 94 -28.10 10.47 28.66
CA GLU A 94 -29.27 10.74 27.80
C GLU A 94 -28.94 10.38 26.35
N GLN A 95 -29.88 9.71 25.65
CA GLN A 95 -29.69 9.31 24.26
C GLN A 95 -30.16 10.42 23.31
N ILE A 96 -29.23 10.99 22.54
CA ILE A 96 -29.53 12.10 21.62
C ILE A 96 -30.01 11.65 20.24
N GLY A 97 -29.69 10.41 19.86
CA GLY A 97 -29.94 9.90 18.52
C GLY A 97 -29.23 8.58 18.23
N LYS A 98 -28.94 8.33 16.95
CA LYS A 98 -28.18 7.18 16.44
C LYS A 98 -27.22 7.62 15.34
N VAL A 99 -26.08 6.94 15.20
CA VAL A 99 -25.17 7.15 14.06
C VAL A 99 -25.88 6.78 12.76
N ASP A 100 -26.01 7.74 11.85
CA ASP A 100 -26.48 7.52 10.48
C ASP A 100 -25.23 7.31 9.61
N GLU A 101 -24.68 8.35 8.97
CA GLU A 101 -23.55 8.20 8.05
C GLU A 101 -22.17 8.23 8.74
N ILE A 102 -21.16 7.63 8.09
CA ILE A 102 -19.74 7.65 8.50
C ILE A 102 -18.89 7.93 7.26
N PHE A 103 -18.08 8.98 7.29
CA PHE A 103 -17.39 9.52 6.11
C PHE A 103 -16.00 10.10 6.45
N GLY A 104 -15.13 10.22 5.45
CA GLY A 104 -13.73 10.62 5.62
C GLY A 104 -12.75 9.44 5.65
N ASN A 105 -11.53 9.66 6.16
CA ASN A 105 -10.42 8.71 6.07
C ASN A 105 -10.27 7.88 7.36
N LEU A 106 -9.75 6.65 7.25
CA LEU A 106 -9.60 5.71 8.39
C LEU A 106 -8.77 6.22 9.59
N ARG A 107 -8.07 7.36 9.48
CA ARG A 107 -7.34 8.05 10.55
C ARG A 107 -7.94 9.40 10.97
N ASP A 108 -8.87 9.94 10.20
CA ASP A 108 -9.58 11.19 10.45
C ASP A 108 -10.94 11.13 9.74
N PHE A 109 -11.92 10.58 10.46
CA PHE A 109 -13.28 10.35 9.97
C PHE A 109 -14.31 11.05 10.85
N TYR A 110 -15.40 11.40 10.20
CA TYR A 110 -16.56 12.04 10.75
C TYR A 110 -17.74 11.06 10.71
N PHE A 111 -18.76 11.36 11.49
CA PHE A 111 -20.03 10.66 11.45
C PHE A 111 -21.17 11.66 11.65
N SER A 112 -22.30 11.39 11.00
CA SER A 112 -23.55 12.08 11.31
C SER A 112 -24.28 11.33 12.42
N VAL A 113 -25.05 12.05 13.22
CA VAL A 113 -25.97 11.47 14.19
C VAL A 113 -27.35 12.00 13.88
N LYS A 114 -28.22 11.10 13.39
CA LYS A 114 -29.65 11.37 13.27
C LYS A 114 -30.24 11.44 14.65
N LEU A 115 -30.82 12.59 14.97
CA LEU A 115 -31.33 12.88 16.30
C LEU A 115 -32.64 12.15 16.59
N SER A 116 -32.92 11.96 17.88
CA SER A 116 -34.23 11.52 18.37
C SER A 116 -35.29 12.60 18.08
N GLU A 117 -36.56 12.22 17.91
CA GLU A 117 -37.67 13.12 17.52
C GLU A 117 -37.89 14.34 18.44
N ASN A 118 -37.31 14.31 19.65
CA ASN A 118 -37.35 15.37 20.65
C ASN A 118 -36.11 16.30 20.65
N MET A 119 -35.17 16.14 19.72
CA MET A 119 -33.89 16.85 19.67
C MET A 119 -33.70 17.59 18.33
N LYS A 120 -33.07 18.78 18.35
CA LYS A 120 -32.80 19.60 17.16
C LYS A 120 -31.31 19.85 16.98
N ALA A 121 -30.78 19.71 15.77
CA ALA A 121 -29.34 19.87 15.50
C ALA A 121 -28.82 21.28 15.84
N SER A 122 -29.65 22.30 15.64
CA SER A 122 -29.32 23.70 15.94
C SER A 122 -29.15 24.04 17.43
N SER A 123 -29.47 23.15 18.36
CA SER A 123 -29.21 23.37 19.80
C SER A 123 -27.73 23.16 20.19
N PHE A 124 -26.94 22.51 19.34
CA PHE A 124 -25.55 22.19 19.62
C PHE A 124 -24.62 23.35 19.19
N LYS A 125 -23.88 23.94 20.15
CA LYS A 125 -22.94 25.05 19.93
C LYS A 125 -21.48 24.54 19.88
N LYS A 126 -20.67 25.05 18.94
CA LYS A 126 -19.26 24.67 18.72
C LYS A 126 -18.33 25.25 19.81
N LEU A 127 -17.38 24.44 20.29
CA LEU A 127 -16.42 24.85 21.33
C LEU A 127 -15.45 25.94 20.83
N GLN A 128 -15.51 27.13 21.43
CA GLN A 128 -14.49 28.17 21.30
C GLN A 128 -13.33 27.90 22.28
N LYS A 129 -12.08 27.99 21.81
CA LYS A 129 -10.87 27.96 22.66
C LYS A 129 -10.37 29.39 22.91
N THR A 130 -10.62 29.92 24.09
CA THR A 130 -10.00 31.18 24.56
C THR A 130 -8.60 30.92 25.14
N PRO A 131 -7.56 31.71 24.76
CA PRO A 131 -6.20 31.50 25.24
C PRO A 131 -5.84 32.42 26.43
N GLN A 132 -5.54 31.85 27.60
CA GLN A 132 -4.90 32.61 28.70
C GLN A 132 -3.79 31.83 29.43
N SER A 133 -2.60 32.46 29.43
CA SER A 133 -1.49 32.40 30.40
C SER A 133 -1.14 31.09 31.15
N PHE A 134 0.12 30.65 30.95
CA PHE A 134 0.86 29.85 31.94
C PHE A 134 1.04 30.61 33.27
N PHE A 135 0.97 29.92 34.42
CA PHE A 135 2.13 29.58 35.29
C PHE A 135 1.65 28.69 36.48
N PRO A 136 2.52 27.86 37.12
CA PRO A 136 2.08 26.82 38.04
C PRO A 136 2.46 27.05 39.52
N TYR A 137 1.66 26.54 40.47
CA TYR A 137 2.21 26.09 41.77
C TYR A 137 1.41 24.98 42.48
N ARG A 138 2.01 24.45 43.54
CA ARG A 138 1.57 23.34 44.40
C ARG A 138 0.44 23.75 45.35
N GLY A 139 -0.42 22.81 45.73
CA GLY A 139 -1.30 22.92 46.90
C GLY A 139 -2.08 21.63 47.15
N SER A 140 -2.27 21.24 48.41
CA SER A 140 -2.95 19.98 48.79
C SER A 140 -4.22 20.22 49.62
N SER A 141 -5.16 19.26 49.46
CA SER A 141 -6.03 18.70 50.51
C SER A 141 -7.50 19.16 50.64
N ARG A 142 -8.32 18.15 50.98
CA ARG A 142 -9.65 18.16 51.63
C ARG A 142 -10.90 18.56 50.80
N ALA A 143 -11.93 17.75 51.02
CA ALA A 143 -13.38 17.98 50.84
C ALA A 143 -14.04 17.84 52.25
N PRO A 144 -15.38 17.79 52.46
CA PRO A 144 -16.55 17.86 51.55
C PRO A 144 -17.70 18.80 52.08
N GLN A 145 -18.98 18.48 51.74
CA GLN A 145 -20.30 18.97 52.26
C GLN A 145 -21.08 19.97 51.35
N GLU A 146 -22.25 19.65 50.77
CA GLU A 146 -23.68 19.63 51.28
C GLU A 146 -24.39 21.02 51.20
N ARG A 147 -25.69 21.25 50.87
CA ARG A 147 -26.95 20.47 50.62
C ARG A 147 -28.01 21.28 49.78
N ARG A 148 -28.87 20.59 49.01
CA ARG A 148 -30.34 20.82 48.67
C ARG A 148 -30.91 22.14 48.03
N ALA A 149 -31.30 22.04 46.74
CA ALA A 149 -32.64 22.20 46.04
C ALA A 149 -33.94 22.66 46.80
N PRO A 150 -35.13 22.91 46.14
CA PRO A 150 -35.56 23.07 44.70
C PRO A 150 -36.32 24.45 44.47
N PRO A 151 -37.35 24.73 43.60
CA PRO A 151 -38.05 24.02 42.48
C PRO A 151 -38.29 24.85 41.15
N GLU A 152 -39.53 25.31 40.84
CA GLU A 152 -40.18 25.51 39.51
C GLU A 152 -41.27 26.64 39.46
N GLU A 153 -41.63 27.12 38.25
CA GLU A 153 -42.98 27.39 37.63
C GLU A 153 -42.80 28.37 36.41
N ALA A 154 -43.26 28.18 35.15
CA ALA A 154 -44.59 27.91 34.53
C ALA A 154 -45.44 29.22 34.31
N GLU A 155 -46.23 29.49 33.24
CA GLU A 155 -46.65 28.82 31.97
C GLU A 155 -47.35 29.83 30.99
N VAL A 156 -47.94 29.37 29.84
CA VAL A 156 -49.18 29.93 29.14
C VAL A 156 -49.10 31.28 28.33
N VAL A 157 -49.82 31.57 27.20
CA VAL A 157 -50.49 30.80 26.11
C VAL A 157 -50.96 31.68 24.89
N VAL A 158 -50.83 31.15 23.64
CA VAL A 158 -51.70 31.17 22.40
C VAL A 158 -52.63 32.36 21.98
N GLU A 159 -52.67 32.73 20.68
CA GLU A 159 -53.90 32.74 19.79
C GLU A 159 -53.64 32.92 18.26
N VAL A 160 -54.69 32.86 17.40
CA VAL A 160 -54.66 32.44 15.96
C VAL A 160 -55.68 33.19 15.05
N ALA A 161 -55.40 33.37 13.73
CA ALA A 161 -56.38 33.71 12.68
C ALA A 161 -55.92 33.35 11.23
N ALA A 162 -56.84 33.31 10.24
CA ALA A 162 -56.67 32.98 8.80
C ALA A 162 -57.78 33.71 7.96
N GLU A 163 -58.11 33.51 6.67
CA GLU A 163 -57.69 32.61 5.54
C GLU A 163 -57.13 33.46 4.33
N GLU A 164 -57.34 33.34 2.99
CA GLU A 164 -58.15 32.48 2.05
C GLU A 164 -57.66 32.61 0.56
N VAL A 165 -57.92 31.57 -0.29
CA VAL A 165 -57.92 31.48 -1.81
C VAL A 165 -56.67 31.85 -2.67
N ASP A 166 -56.47 31.37 -3.92
CA ASP A 166 -57.42 30.87 -4.96
C ASP A 166 -56.93 29.66 -5.86
N VAL A 167 -57.25 29.64 -7.18
CA VAL A 167 -57.48 28.47 -8.07
C VAL A 167 -57.01 28.79 -9.54
N GLU A 168 -56.77 27.93 -10.56
CA GLU A 168 -57.00 26.49 -10.91
C GLU A 168 -55.84 25.94 -11.80
N VAL A 169 -55.68 24.61 -11.94
CA VAL A 169 -55.61 23.92 -13.27
C VAL A 169 -56.25 22.52 -13.19
N ALA A 170 -57.16 22.19 -14.11
CA ALA A 170 -57.81 20.86 -14.23
C ALA A 170 -57.17 19.90 -15.26
N SER A 171 -57.59 18.63 -15.23
CA SER A 171 -56.95 17.46 -15.89
C SER A 171 -57.62 16.98 -17.19
N VAL A 172 -56.89 16.18 -17.98
CA VAL A 172 -57.40 15.05 -18.81
C VAL A 172 -56.34 13.93 -18.86
N GLU A 173 -56.76 12.65 -18.88
CA GLU A 173 -55.89 11.45 -18.85
C GLU A 173 -55.76 10.72 -20.20
N VAL A 174 -54.54 10.23 -20.52
CA VAL A 174 -54.14 9.21 -21.53
C VAL A 174 -52.79 8.62 -21.07
N GLY A 175 -52.38 7.36 -21.26
CA GLY A 175 -52.93 6.13 -21.87
C GLY A 175 -51.88 4.99 -21.83
N VAL A 176 -52.20 3.75 -22.24
CA VAL A 176 -51.31 2.56 -22.19
C VAL A 176 -51.50 1.66 -23.44
N GLU A 177 -50.58 0.69 -23.66
CA GLU A 177 -50.55 -0.43 -24.66
C GLU A 177 -49.89 -0.11 -26.03
N GLU A 178 -49.23 -1.02 -26.77
CA GLU A 178 -48.49 -2.29 -26.49
C GLU A 178 -47.56 -2.67 -27.69
N GLY A 179 -46.63 -3.63 -27.52
CA GLY A 179 -45.93 -4.37 -28.61
C GLY A 179 -44.80 -3.63 -29.39
N GLU A 180 -44.04 -4.26 -30.31
CA GLU A 180 -43.56 -5.67 -30.40
C GLU A 180 -42.25 -5.75 -31.25
N GLU A 181 -41.92 -6.90 -31.89
CA GLU A 181 -40.62 -7.19 -32.54
C GLU A 181 -40.46 -6.62 -33.99
N GLY A 182 -39.28 -6.77 -34.61
CA GLY A 182 -38.96 -6.27 -35.97
C GLY A 182 -38.25 -7.28 -36.89
N ALA A 183 -38.05 -6.96 -38.18
CA ALA A 183 -37.36 -7.83 -39.16
C ALA A 183 -36.76 -7.09 -40.38
N LEU A 184 -35.87 -7.78 -41.11
CA LEU A 184 -35.12 -7.31 -42.31
C LEU A 184 -35.90 -7.41 -43.64
N VAL A 185 -35.47 -6.65 -44.66
CA VAL A 185 -35.22 -7.15 -46.04
C VAL A 185 -34.02 -6.39 -46.68
N GLU A 186 -33.43 -6.93 -47.75
CA GLU A 186 -32.31 -6.41 -48.56
C GLU A 186 -32.80 -5.67 -49.84
N ALA A 187 -31.95 -4.86 -50.51
CA ALA A 187 -31.58 -5.01 -51.95
C ALA A 187 -30.90 -3.78 -52.63
N GLU A 188 -29.80 -4.07 -53.36
CA GLU A 188 -29.32 -3.48 -54.64
C GLU A 188 -28.92 -1.98 -54.77
N GLU A 189 -28.53 -1.59 -56.00
CA GLU A 189 -27.42 -0.66 -56.36
C GLU A 189 -27.88 0.68 -57.00
N VAL A 190 -26.95 1.65 -57.16
CA VAL A 190 -26.64 2.47 -58.38
C VAL A 190 -25.68 3.66 -58.07
N GLU A 191 -25.06 4.22 -59.11
CA GLU A 191 -24.11 5.37 -59.20
C GLU A 191 -24.73 6.74 -58.76
N GLU A 192 -24.08 7.92 -58.66
CA GLU A 192 -23.15 8.63 -59.60
C GLU A 192 -22.32 9.76 -58.90
N GLU A 193 -21.79 10.76 -59.64
CA GLU A 193 -20.69 11.71 -59.24
C GLU A 193 -21.11 13.17 -58.86
N ALA A 194 -20.15 14.13 -58.89
CA ALA A 194 -20.19 15.61 -58.65
C ALA A 194 -20.07 16.08 -57.16
N LEU A 195 -19.23 17.05 -56.75
CA LEU A 195 -19.01 18.48 -57.12
C LEU A 195 -20.18 19.40 -56.67
N GLU A 196 -20.02 20.63 -56.16
CA GLU A 196 -18.91 21.63 -56.22
C GLU A 196 -18.85 22.56 -54.97
N GLU A 197 -18.21 23.74 -55.02
CA GLU A 197 -17.87 24.63 -53.88
C GLU A 197 -18.87 25.79 -53.60
N ALA A 198 -18.99 26.21 -52.32
CA ALA A 198 -19.21 27.59 -51.80
C ALA A 198 -19.52 27.56 -50.27
N GLY A 199 -19.22 28.54 -49.41
CA GLY A 199 -18.48 29.81 -49.58
C GLY A 199 -19.33 31.07 -49.31
N VAL A 200 -19.25 31.66 -48.10
CA VAL A 200 -19.62 33.07 -47.73
C VAL A 200 -19.20 33.33 -46.26
N GLU A 201 -19.00 34.62 -45.87
CA GLU A 201 -18.36 35.09 -44.62
C GLU A 201 -19.32 35.87 -43.68
N ASP A 202 -18.80 36.87 -42.93
CA ASP A 202 -19.44 37.82 -41.97
C ASP A 202 -19.75 37.23 -40.56
N SER A 203 -19.20 37.68 -39.40
CA SER A 203 -19.00 39.01 -38.73
C SER A 203 -20.24 39.45 -37.91
N GLU A 204 -20.22 40.20 -36.79
CA GLU A 204 -19.24 41.03 -36.01
C GLU A 204 -19.34 40.66 -34.48
N GLU A 205 -18.40 40.94 -33.55
CA GLU A 205 -18.23 42.13 -32.64
C GLU A 205 -19.55 42.72 -32.05
N GLU A 206 -19.70 43.23 -30.81
CA GLU A 206 -18.82 43.89 -29.82
C GLU A 206 -19.14 43.54 -28.31
N GLU A 207 -18.50 44.32 -27.41
CA GLU A 207 -18.44 44.44 -25.94
C GLU A 207 -19.78 44.86 -25.22
N GLU A 208 -19.91 45.29 -23.94
CA GLU A 208 -18.99 45.82 -22.89
C GLU A 208 -19.61 45.75 -21.44
N VAL A 209 -18.86 46.14 -20.39
CA VAL A 209 -19.28 46.74 -19.07
C VAL A 209 -20.38 46.04 -18.20
N VAL A 210 -20.18 45.57 -16.95
CA VAL A 210 -19.62 46.13 -15.67
C VAL A 210 -20.54 47.09 -14.89
N GLU A 211 -20.95 46.72 -13.65
CA GLU A 211 -21.09 47.70 -12.56
C GLU A 211 -21.04 47.04 -11.15
N GLU A 212 -20.48 47.75 -10.16
CA GLU A 212 -20.52 47.43 -8.72
C GLU A 212 -21.28 48.53 -7.97
N VAL A 213 -22.20 48.16 -7.05
CA VAL A 213 -22.53 48.90 -5.81
C VAL A 213 -23.47 48.04 -4.94
N ALA A 214 -23.68 48.29 -3.65
CA ALA A 214 -22.84 48.71 -2.53
C ALA A 214 -23.75 48.81 -1.28
N ALA A 215 -23.18 48.65 -0.09
CA ALA A 215 -23.83 48.54 1.22
C ALA A 215 -24.95 49.56 1.59
N SER A 216 -25.81 49.13 2.52
CA SER A 216 -26.49 50.00 3.50
C SER A 216 -26.60 49.29 4.87
N GLU A 217 -26.32 50.01 5.95
CA GLU A 217 -26.40 49.56 7.35
C GLU A 217 -27.74 50.00 8.01
N GLU A 218 -27.85 49.81 9.33
CA GLU A 218 -28.97 50.07 10.28
C GLU A 218 -29.88 48.87 10.59
N GLU A 219 -30.34 48.62 11.81
CA GLU A 219 -29.88 48.88 13.19
C GLU A 219 -30.93 48.20 14.12
N ASP A 220 -30.48 47.74 15.29
CA ASP A 220 -31.18 46.97 16.33
C ASP A 220 -32.71 47.10 16.54
N LYS A 221 -33.29 45.96 16.98
CA LYS A 221 -34.10 45.90 18.22
C LYS A 221 -34.13 44.51 18.87
N ASP A 222 -34.00 44.51 20.19
CA ASP A 222 -34.07 43.33 21.06
C ASP A 222 -35.39 42.56 21.01
N SER A 223 -35.34 41.24 21.25
CA SER A 223 -35.93 40.69 22.49
C SER A 223 -35.53 39.24 22.79
N ALA A 224 -34.96 39.05 23.98
CA ALA A 224 -35.04 37.88 24.87
C ALA A 224 -34.84 36.45 24.31
N GLU A 225 -33.75 35.81 24.77
CA GLU A 225 -33.56 34.36 24.76
C GLU A 225 -34.55 33.62 25.69
N THR A 226 -34.74 32.31 25.45
CA THR A 226 -35.02 31.35 26.53
C THR A 226 -33.98 30.24 26.49
N ASP A 227 -33.01 30.34 27.39
CA ASP A 227 -31.86 29.44 27.45
C ASP A 227 -32.24 28.05 27.97
N LEU A 228 -32.09 27.02 27.12
CA LEU A 228 -31.86 25.67 27.63
C LEU A 228 -30.43 25.61 28.18
N ASN A 229 -30.32 25.83 29.49
CA ASN A 229 -29.05 25.88 30.23
C ASN A 229 -28.40 24.48 30.33
N ILE A 230 -27.80 24.03 29.22
CA ILE A 230 -27.13 22.73 29.11
C ILE A 230 -25.62 22.91 29.45
N PRO A 231 -25.05 22.10 30.38
CA PRO A 231 -23.70 22.35 30.89
C PRO A 231 -22.59 22.37 29.83
N HIS A 232 -21.66 23.32 29.97
CA HIS A 232 -20.50 23.49 29.10
C HIS A 232 -19.42 22.41 29.27
N GLN A 233 -19.64 21.20 28.75
CA GLN A 233 -18.58 20.31 28.25
C GLN A 233 -19.16 19.19 27.38
N TRP A 234 -18.66 19.06 26.14
CA TRP A 234 -19.16 18.08 25.19
C TRP A 234 -18.08 17.09 24.78
N LYS A 235 -18.19 15.85 25.27
CA LYS A 235 -17.71 14.66 24.55
C LYS A 235 -18.92 13.80 24.24
N ILE A 236 -19.05 13.42 22.98
CA ILE A 236 -20.11 12.52 22.50
C ILE A 236 -19.68 11.09 22.85
N THR A 237 -20.61 10.22 23.26
CA THR A 237 -20.25 8.90 23.82
C THR A 237 -21.11 7.72 23.32
N LEU A 238 -20.56 6.50 23.41
CA LEU A 238 -21.24 5.23 23.09
C LEU A 238 -21.45 4.32 24.30
N CYS A 239 -22.50 3.49 24.19
CA CYS A 239 -22.81 2.36 25.06
C CYS A 239 -21.95 1.11 24.75
N SER A 240 -21.70 0.27 25.77
CA SER A 240 -21.09 -1.06 25.64
C SER A 240 -21.76 -2.11 26.56
N HIS A 241 -22.92 -2.63 26.16
CA HIS A 241 -23.61 -3.70 26.90
C HIS A 241 -23.04 -5.11 26.62
N ARG A 242 -22.00 -5.46 27.40
CA ARG A 242 -21.40 -6.81 27.60
C ARG A 242 -20.73 -7.47 26.39
N ASP A 243 -19.68 -8.24 26.69
CA ASP A 243 -18.81 -8.89 25.73
C ASP A 243 -19.54 -9.79 24.72
N HIS A 244 -19.44 -9.46 23.42
CA HIS A 244 -19.17 -10.47 22.39
C HIS A 244 -18.47 -9.89 21.15
N ARG A 245 -17.25 -10.40 20.90
CA ARG A 245 -16.51 -10.39 19.62
C ARG A 245 -15.89 -9.06 19.14
N PHE A 246 -15.02 -8.49 19.96
CA PHE A 246 -13.73 -8.06 19.40
C PHE A 246 -13.00 -9.30 18.84
N VAL A 247 -12.58 -9.28 17.58
CA VAL A 247 -11.80 -10.40 16.99
C VAL A 247 -10.32 -10.24 17.34
N LYS A 248 -9.96 -10.58 18.58
CA LYS A 248 -8.56 -10.82 18.97
C LYS A 248 -8.18 -12.28 18.70
N TYR A 249 -7.05 -12.49 18.03
CA TYR A 249 -6.39 -13.79 17.99
C TYR A 249 -5.36 -13.88 19.13
N HIS A 250 -5.77 -14.54 20.22
CA HIS A 250 -4.88 -15.22 21.17
C HIS A 250 -5.25 -16.71 21.09
N GLY A 251 -4.35 -17.68 21.21
CA GLY A 251 -3.18 -17.69 22.10
C GLY A 251 -3.51 -18.68 23.21
N VAL A 252 -3.31 -19.97 22.93
CA VAL A 252 -3.78 -21.07 23.80
C VAL A 252 -2.72 -21.38 24.85
N GLU A 253 -2.94 -20.91 26.07
CA GLU A 253 -2.33 -21.51 27.25
C GLU A 253 -3.21 -22.66 27.75
N SER A 254 -2.58 -23.75 28.20
CA SER A 254 -3.26 -24.82 28.92
C SER A 254 -2.42 -25.21 30.14
N SER A 255 -3.07 -25.46 31.28
CA SER A 255 -2.43 -25.48 32.59
C SER A 255 -2.21 -26.89 33.14
N ASN A 256 -1.09 -27.02 33.86
CA ASN A 256 -0.75 -28.05 34.85
C ASN A 256 -0.85 -29.54 34.46
N LYS A 257 0.33 -30.18 34.42
CA LYS A 257 0.62 -31.26 35.36
C LYS A 257 2.12 -31.44 35.57
N GLU A 258 2.54 -31.48 36.84
CA GLU A 258 3.86 -31.95 37.23
C GLU A 258 3.97 -33.46 37.00
N SER A 259 5.13 -33.93 36.52
CA SER A 259 5.57 -35.30 36.75
C SER A 259 7.09 -35.36 36.73
N THR A 260 7.68 -35.93 37.77
CA THR A 260 9.14 -36.04 37.94
C THR A 260 9.64 -37.35 37.35
N PHE A 261 10.69 -37.30 36.51
CA PHE A 261 11.36 -38.51 36.03
C PHE A 261 12.88 -38.46 36.18
N SER A 262 13.36 -39.51 36.85
CA SER A 262 14.73 -39.83 37.25
C SER A 262 15.83 -39.58 36.22
N LEU A 263 17.00 -39.09 36.68
CA LEU A 263 18.25 -39.18 35.92
C LEU A 263 18.72 -40.64 35.83
N ALA A 264 18.67 -41.22 34.64
CA ALA A 264 19.34 -42.49 34.34
C ALA A 264 20.85 -42.27 34.16
N ARG A 265 21.67 -42.78 35.09
CA ARG A 265 23.13 -42.79 34.99
C ARG A 265 23.61 -43.72 33.87
N ILE A 266 24.22 -43.20 32.82
CA ILE A 266 25.11 -44.00 31.96
C ILE A 266 26.50 -43.99 32.60
N LYS A 267 27.06 -45.18 32.85
CA LYS A 267 28.41 -45.34 33.43
C LYS A 267 29.47 -45.22 32.33
N ALA A 268 30.61 -44.64 32.68
CA ALA A 268 31.84 -44.82 31.90
C ALA A 268 32.27 -46.30 31.91
N SER A 269 32.87 -46.75 30.81
CA SER A 269 33.61 -48.01 30.72
C SER A 269 34.93 -47.73 30.01
N THR A 270 36.05 -48.12 30.63
CA THR A 270 37.39 -47.88 30.12
C THR A 270 37.98 -49.13 29.48
N THR A 271 38.50 -48.99 28.26
CA THR A 271 39.59 -49.81 27.73
C THR A 271 40.22 -49.09 26.55
N ALA A 272 41.52 -49.33 26.31
CA ALA A 272 42.34 -48.65 25.31
C ALA A 272 43.20 -49.71 24.58
N PRO A 273 44.27 -49.34 23.85
CA PRO A 273 44.40 -48.35 22.79
C PRO A 273 44.80 -49.03 21.46
N LEU A 274 44.90 -48.28 20.34
CA LEU A 274 45.87 -48.56 19.27
C LEU A 274 46.01 -47.39 18.26
N LEU A 275 47.19 -47.30 17.65
CA LEU A 275 47.53 -46.53 16.44
C LEU A 275 47.37 -45.00 16.46
N ILE A 276 48.22 -44.37 17.28
CA ILE A 276 48.84 -43.08 16.88
C ILE A 276 49.74 -43.37 15.66
N SER A 277 49.32 -43.04 14.43
CA SER A 277 50.23 -43.05 13.26
C SER A 277 49.74 -42.29 12.01
N LEU A 278 49.07 -41.13 12.12
CA LEU A 278 49.00 -40.17 10.99
C LEU A 278 48.78 -38.71 11.39
N LEU A 279 49.59 -38.20 12.33
CA LEU A 279 49.71 -36.76 12.56
C LEU A 279 50.77 -36.17 11.63
N LEU A 280 50.34 -35.58 10.51
CA LEU A 280 50.94 -34.44 9.78
C LEU A 280 50.21 -34.24 8.43
N HIS A 281 50.05 -32.97 8.03
CA HIS A 281 49.19 -32.45 6.94
C HIS A 281 47.70 -32.28 7.32
N PHE A 282 47.12 -31.15 6.89
CA PHE A 282 45.72 -30.72 7.07
C PHE A 282 45.19 -30.50 8.49
N THR A 283 45.86 -29.62 9.26
CA THR A 283 45.19 -28.76 10.27
C THR A 283 45.40 -27.28 9.95
N GLY A 284 44.98 -26.88 8.74
CA GLY A 284 44.80 -25.48 8.36
C GLY A 284 43.56 -24.84 9.01
N GLU A 285 43.35 -25.08 10.30
CA GLU A 285 42.19 -24.59 11.05
C GLU A 285 42.29 -23.06 11.20
N ARG A 286 41.63 -22.33 10.30
CA ARG A 286 41.19 -20.96 10.63
C ARG A 286 40.33 -21.06 11.88
N LYS A 287 40.73 -20.36 12.95
CA LYS A 287 39.85 -20.08 14.10
C LYS A 287 38.71 -19.19 13.65
N THR A 288 37.67 -19.77 13.04
CA THR A 288 36.33 -19.18 13.05
C THR A 288 35.92 -19.08 14.51
N MET A 289 35.94 -17.86 15.06
CA MET A 289 35.27 -17.62 16.33
C MET A 289 33.78 -17.91 16.09
N ASP A 290 33.28 -18.98 16.68
CA ASP A 290 31.88 -19.37 16.48
C ASP A 290 30.97 -18.30 17.10
N THR A 291 30.36 -17.47 16.25
CA THR A 291 29.43 -16.40 16.63
C THR A 291 27.98 -16.85 16.68
N ALA A 292 27.67 -18.10 16.31
CA ALA A 292 26.32 -18.62 16.33
C ALA A 292 25.71 -18.58 17.74
N GLY A 293 24.42 -18.21 17.81
CA GLY A 293 23.69 -18.06 19.08
C GLY A 293 24.16 -16.91 19.99
N LYS A 294 25.16 -16.12 19.60
CA LYS A 294 25.71 -14.99 20.38
C LYS A 294 25.35 -13.66 19.72
N VAL A 295 25.34 -12.58 20.50
CA VAL A 295 25.32 -11.21 19.96
C VAL A 295 26.65 -10.94 19.26
N ILE A 296 26.61 -10.27 18.11
CA ILE A 296 27.78 -9.73 17.41
C ILE A 296 27.81 -8.21 17.64
N THR A 297 28.97 -7.65 17.99
CA THR A 297 29.22 -6.21 17.88
C THR A 297 29.91 -5.93 16.54
N CYS A 298 29.37 -5.04 15.73
CA CYS A 298 29.94 -4.68 14.42
C CYS A 298 29.58 -3.24 14.02
N LYS A 299 30.13 -2.76 12.90
CA LYS A 299 29.80 -1.43 12.37
C LYS A 299 28.49 -1.41 11.61
N ALA A 300 27.73 -0.33 11.78
CA ALA A 300 26.57 0.01 10.95
C ALA A 300 26.46 1.53 10.74
N ALA A 301 25.71 1.93 9.71
CA ALA A 301 25.39 3.33 9.44
C ALA A 301 23.97 3.61 9.96
N VAL A 302 23.88 4.24 11.13
CA VAL A 302 22.62 4.52 11.81
C VAL A 302 22.11 5.91 11.40
N ALA A 303 20.91 5.95 10.85
CA ALA A 303 20.13 7.18 10.72
C ALA A 303 19.47 7.45 12.09
N TRP A 304 19.98 8.43 12.83
CA TRP A 304 19.43 8.77 14.16
C TRP A 304 18.15 9.61 14.08
N GLU A 305 18.04 10.47 13.08
CA GLU A 305 16.98 11.46 12.85
C GLU A 305 16.81 11.68 11.33
N ALA A 306 15.62 12.13 10.91
CA ALA A 306 15.38 12.53 9.53
C ALA A 306 16.22 13.77 9.14
N GLY A 307 16.67 13.80 7.88
CA GLY A 307 17.45 14.91 7.31
C GLY A 307 18.85 15.08 7.89
N LYS A 308 19.38 14.09 8.62
CA LYS A 308 20.75 14.09 9.15
C LYS A 308 21.66 13.13 8.38
N PRO A 309 22.97 13.40 8.29
CA PRO A 309 23.95 12.40 7.84
C PRO A 309 23.90 11.13 8.69
N LEU A 310 24.24 10.00 8.08
CA LEU A 310 24.34 8.71 8.76
C LEU A 310 25.55 8.69 9.68
N SER A 311 25.38 8.20 10.91
CA SER A 311 26.47 7.99 11.86
C SER A 311 27.03 6.58 11.71
N ILE A 312 28.36 6.44 11.58
CA ILE A 312 29.02 5.13 11.66
C ILE A 312 29.18 4.77 13.14
N GLU A 313 28.42 3.78 13.59
CA GLU A 313 28.31 3.36 14.97
C GLU A 313 28.77 1.91 15.15
N GLU A 314 29.21 1.53 16.35
CA GLU A 314 29.20 0.14 16.77
C GLU A 314 27.79 -0.23 17.27
N VAL A 315 27.24 -1.32 16.71
CA VAL A 315 25.90 -1.82 17.02
C VAL A 315 25.95 -3.27 17.46
N GLU A 316 24.99 -3.66 18.31
CA GLU A 316 24.79 -5.02 18.78
C GLU A 316 23.74 -5.72 17.90
N VAL A 317 24.15 -6.76 17.18
CA VAL A 317 23.32 -7.58 16.31
C VAL A 317 23.00 -8.90 17.01
N ALA A 318 21.75 -9.04 17.44
CA ALA A 318 21.24 -10.24 18.09
C ALA A 318 21.37 -11.50 17.19
N PRO A 319 21.44 -12.71 17.77
CA PRO A 319 21.36 -13.94 17.00
C PRO A 319 19.96 -14.09 16.34
N PRO A 320 19.86 -14.83 15.23
CA PRO A 320 18.58 -15.10 14.57
C PRO A 320 17.69 -16.00 15.43
N LYS A 321 16.39 -15.68 15.49
CA LYS A 321 15.36 -16.54 16.09
C LYS A 321 14.74 -17.46 15.03
N ALA A 322 13.69 -18.21 15.39
CA ALA A 322 13.00 -19.10 14.47
C ALA A 322 12.57 -18.40 13.16
N HIS A 323 12.83 -19.04 12.02
CA HIS A 323 12.62 -18.50 10.67
C HIS A 323 13.40 -17.23 10.31
N GLU A 324 14.56 -17.01 10.96
CA GLU A 324 15.46 -15.90 10.66
C GLU A 324 16.86 -16.38 10.27
N VAL A 325 17.56 -15.55 9.49
CA VAL A 325 18.91 -15.80 8.99
C VAL A 325 19.77 -14.57 9.27
N ARG A 326 20.93 -14.77 9.89
CA ARG A 326 21.94 -13.72 10.06
C ARG A 326 23.00 -13.81 8.97
N ILE A 327 23.27 -12.68 8.34
CA ILE A 327 24.10 -12.55 7.13
C ILE A 327 25.26 -11.63 7.48
N LYS A 328 26.51 -12.00 7.14
CA LYS A 328 27.58 -11.00 6.96
C LYS A 328 27.40 -10.36 5.59
N ILE A 329 27.13 -9.06 5.56
CA ILE A 329 27.14 -8.27 4.33
C ILE A 329 28.61 -8.00 3.95
N HIS A 330 28.95 -8.18 2.68
CA HIS A 330 30.27 -7.84 2.13
C HIS A 330 30.20 -6.61 1.23
N SER A 331 29.06 -6.42 0.54
CA SER A 331 28.80 -5.23 -0.28
C SER A 331 27.33 -4.79 -0.17
N THR A 332 27.10 -3.47 -0.17
CA THR A 332 25.76 -2.85 -0.24
C THR A 332 25.79 -1.62 -1.15
N ALA A 333 24.66 -1.22 -1.74
CA ALA A 333 24.58 -0.05 -2.61
C ALA A 333 23.55 0.97 -2.11
N VAL A 334 23.82 2.25 -2.38
CA VAL A 334 22.91 3.36 -2.06
C VAL A 334 21.92 3.58 -3.21
N CYS A 335 20.63 3.72 -2.87
CA CYS A 335 19.53 3.96 -3.80
C CYS A 335 18.65 5.14 -3.31
N HIS A 336 17.88 5.75 -4.23
CA HIS A 336 16.98 6.86 -3.91
C HIS A 336 15.93 6.51 -2.85
N THR A 337 15.51 5.23 -2.74
CA THR A 337 14.58 4.80 -1.69
C THR A 337 15.18 4.99 -0.29
N ASP A 338 16.47 4.70 -0.10
CA ASP A 338 17.14 4.93 1.18
C ASP A 338 17.23 6.43 1.50
N ALA A 339 17.43 7.28 0.47
CA ALA A 339 17.48 8.74 0.63
C ALA A 339 16.10 9.35 0.93
N TYR A 340 15.05 8.83 0.33
CA TYR A 340 13.66 9.25 0.54
C TYR A 340 13.18 8.95 1.97
N THR A 341 13.55 7.79 2.52
CA THR A 341 13.35 7.51 3.94
C THR A 341 14.23 8.39 4.81
N LEU A 342 15.52 8.53 4.49
CA LEU A 342 16.46 9.36 5.25
C LEU A 342 16.03 10.84 5.32
N SER A 343 15.40 11.39 4.27
CA SER A 343 14.90 12.77 4.27
C SER A 343 13.66 12.98 5.13
N GLY A 344 13.03 11.91 5.65
CA GLY A 344 11.77 11.98 6.38
C GLY A 344 10.53 12.24 5.52
N ALA A 345 10.63 12.07 4.20
CA ALA A 345 9.48 12.19 3.29
C ALA A 345 8.65 10.89 3.22
N ASP A 346 9.26 9.76 3.59
CA ASP A 346 8.61 8.44 3.70
C ASP A 346 7.62 8.38 4.88
N PRO A 347 6.32 8.11 4.63
CA PRO A 347 5.32 8.01 5.69
C PRO A 347 5.37 6.68 6.48
N GLU A 348 6.23 5.73 6.09
CA GLU A 348 6.63 4.56 6.89
C GLU A 348 8.03 4.75 7.52
N GLY A 349 8.63 5.95 7.41
CA GLY A 349 9.93 6.27 7.96
C GLY A 349 9.95 6.27 9.50
N LEU A 350 10.77 5.38 10.07
CA LEU A 350 10.99 5.25 11.52
C LEU A 350 12.45 5.52 11.86
N PHE A 351 12.70 6.13 13.02
CA PHE A 351 14.04 6.49 13.50
C PHE A 351 14.19 6.16 15.00
N PRO A 352 15.38 5.76 15.48
CA PRO A 352 16.61 5.53 14.71
C PRO A 352 16.56 4.21 13.93
N VAL A 353 17.20 4.15 12.76
CA VAL A 353 17.11 3.01 11.82
C VAL A 353 18.45 2.71 11.13
N ILE A 354 18.68 1.45 10.76
CA ILE A 354 19.74 1.06 9.80
C ILE A 354 19.08 0.86 8.43
N LEU A 355 19.44 1.72 7.47
CA LEU A 355 18.90 1.72 6.10
C LEU A 355 19.62 0.69 5.20
N GLY A 356 19.39 0.77 3.89
CA GLY A 356 20.07 -0.04 2.88
C GLY A 356 19.31 -1.31 2.52
N HIS A 357 18.96 -1.47 1.25
CA HIS A 357 18.19 -2.64 0.76
C HIS A 357 18.79 -3.32 -0.50
N GLU A 358 19.86 -2.78 -1.09
CA GLU A 358 20.61 -3.40 -2.21
C GLU A 358 21.90 -4.04 -1.69
N GLY A 359 21.80 -5.17 -0.96
CA GLY A 359 22.94 -5.85 -0.34
C GLY A 359 23.29 -7.20 -0.97
N ALA A 360 24.51 -7.68 -0.74
CA ALA A 360 24.94 -9.05 -0.97
C ALA A 360 25.88 -9.52 0.15
N GLY A 361 25.76 -10.79 0.54
CA GLY A 361 26.41 -11.31 1.73
C GLY A 361 26.58 -12.83 1.75
N THR A 362 27.15 -13.32 2.84
CA THR A 362 27.21 -14.76 3.17
C THR A 362 26.45 -15.02 4.46
N VAL A 363 25.66 -16.09 4.51
CA VAL A 363 25.01 -16.56 5.75
C VAL A 363 26.07 -16.86 6.81
N GLU A 364 25.93 -16.29 8.01
CA GLU A 364 26.78 -16.59 9.17
C GLU A 364 26.09 -17.62 10.07
N SER A 365 24.81 -17.44 10.37
CA SER A 365 24.01 -18.40 11.16
C SER A 365 22.54 -18.37 10.76
N VAL A 366 21.83 -19.45 11.09
CA VAL A 366 20.40 -19.61 10.86
C VAL A 366 19.71 -19.95 12.18
N GLY A 367 18.48 -19.46 12.36
CA GLY A 367 17.66 -19.82 13.51
C GLY A 367 16.88 -21.11 13.32
N GLU A 368 16.07 -21.46 14.32
CA GLU A 368 15.22 -22.66 14.32
C GLU A 368 14.25 -22.68 13.12
N GLY A 369 13.94 -23.87 12.59
CA GLY A 369 13.00 -24.05 11.48
C GLY A 369 13.52 -23.65 10.08
N VAL A 370 14.65 -22.96 9.98
CA VAL A 370 15.29 -22.63 8.70
C VAL A 370 15.95 -23.87 8.10
N THR A 371 15.54 -24.25 6.90
CA THR A 371 16.03 -25.46 6.19
C THR A 371 16.66 -25.17 4.82
N ASN A 372 16.38 -24.01 4.23
CA ASN A 372 16.82 -23.65 2.86
C ASN A 372 18.22 -23.02 2.79
N PHE A 373 18.81 -22.68 3.94
CA PHE A 373 20.08 -21.96 4.06
C PHE A 373 21.00 -22.64 5.08
N LYS A 374 22.31 -22.54 4.87
CA LYS A 374 23.35 -22.92 5.84
C LYS A 374 24.45 -21.86 5.90
N PRO A 375 25.26 -21.80 6.99
CA PRO A 375 26.45 -20.96 7.04
C PRO A 375 27.35 -21.13 5.81
N GLY A 376 27.86 -20.01 5.29
CA GLY A 376 28.69 -19.94 4.08
C GLY A 376 27.93 -19.89 2.75
N ASP A 377 26.60 -20.02 2.73
CA ASP A 377 25.82 -19.78 1.50
C ASP A 377 25.88 -18.30 1.09
N VAL A 378 26.17 -18.01 -0.19
CA VAL A 378 26.12 -16.66 -0.77
C VAL A 378 24.67 -16.28 -1.06
N VAL A 379 24.27 -15.08 -0.62
CA VAL A 379 22.88 -14.65 -0.55
C VAL A 379 22.66 -13.16 -0.84
N ILE A 380 21.46 -12.83 -1.32
CA ILE A 380 20.95 -11.47 -1.53
C ILE A 380 19.68 -11.31 -0.68
N PRO A 381 19.63 -10.42 0.33
CA PRO A 381 18.40 -10.10 1.06
C PRO A 381 17.39 -9.36 0.16
N LEU A 382 16.09 -9.56 0.42
CA LEU A 382 15.01 -9.19 -0.49
C LEU A 382 13.90 -8.41 0.24
N TYR A 383 13.69 -7.15 -0.14
CA TYR A 383 12.63 -6.32 0.43
C TYR A 383 11.21 -6.76 0.01
N VAL A 384 11.06 -7.51 -1.09
CA VAL A 384 9.82 -8.22 -1.40
C VAL A 384 9.98 -9.68 -0.93
N PRO A 385 9.31 -10.10 0.16
CA PRO A 385 9.39 -11.49 0.62
C PRO A 385 8.65 -12.45 -0.32
N GLN A 386 8.93 -13.75 -0.21
CA GLN A 386 8.21 -14.80 -0.92
C GLN A 386 8.08 -16.07 -0.06
N CYS A 387 6.95 -16.21 0.66
CA CYS A 387 6.69 -17.40 1.47
C CYS A 387 6.15 -18.61 0.70
N GLY A 388 5.78 -18.47 -0.58
CA GLY A 388 5.16 -19.54 -1.40
C GLY A 388 3.72 -19.93 -1.00
N GLU A 389 3.37 -19.86 0.29
CA GLU A 389 2.13 -20.41 0.84
C GLU A 389 0.91 -19.46 0.80
N CYS A 390 1.09 -18.14 0.81
CA CYS A 390 -0.02 -17.19 0.97
C CYS A 390 -0.81 -16.96 -0.34
N LYS A 391 -2.02 -16.39 -0.24
CA LYS A 391 -2.91 -16.14 -1.39
C LYS A 391 -2.27 -15.29 -2.51
N PHE A 392 -1.29 -14.46 -2.17
CA PHE A 392 -0.54 -13.64 -3.13
C PHE A 392 0.54 -14.47 -3.83
N CYS A 393 1.42 -15.17 -3.09
CA CYS A 393 2.46 -16.02 -3.68
C CYS A 393 1.91 -17.15 -4.56
N LYS A 394 0.72 -17.69 -4.23
CA LYS A 394 0.01 -18.70 -5.02
C LYS A 394 -0.69 -18.14 -6.27
N ASN A 395 -0.85 -16.83 -6.39
CA ASN A 395 -1.52 -16.20 -7.53
C ASN A 395 -0.49 -15.75 -8.58
N PRO A 396 -0.62 -16.15 -9.87
CA PRO A 396 0.32 -15.74 -10.91
C PRO A 396 0.22 -14.24 -11.29
N LYS A 397 -0.81 -13.52 -10.82
CA LYS A 397 -1.02 -12.10 -11.12
C LYS A 397 -0.22 -11.12 -10.23
N THR A 398 0.61 -11.59 -9.30
CA THR A 398 1.32 -10.72 -8.35
C THR A 398 2.54 -11.38 -7.70
N ASN A 399 3.48 -10.55 -7.23
CA ASN A 399 4.59 -10.94 -6.36
C ASN A 399 4.45 -10.43 -4.92
N LEU A 400 3.41 -9.64 -4.59
CA LEU A 400 3.27 -8.90 -3.33
C LEU A 400 2.91 -9.81 -2.13
N CYS A 401 3.87 -10.58 -1.64
CA CYS A 401 3.72 -11.41 -0.44
C CYS A 401 3.36 -10.56 0.80
N GLN A 402 2.31 -10.97 1.53
CA GLN A 402 1.84 -10.26 2.72
C GLN A 402 2.25 -10.91 4.05
N LYS A 403 3.06 -11.98 4.03
CA LYS A 403 3.35 -12.83 5.21
C LYS A 403 3.98 -12.06 6.38
N ILE A 404 4.80 -11.04 6.09
CA ILE A 404 5.50 -10.21 7.09
C ILE A 404 5.34 -8.70 6.87
N ARG A 405 4.54 -8.25 5.87
CA ARG A 405 4.49 -6.85 5.42
C ARG A 405 4.15 -5.85 6.53
N ILE A 406 3.34 -6.28 7.50
CA ILE A 406 2.94 -5.48 8.67
C ILE A 406 4.14 -5.21 9.58
N THR A 407 4.87 -6.24 10.01
CA THR A 407 6.05 -6.04 10.90
C THR A 407 7.19 -5.35 10.15
N GLN A 408 7.35 -5.67 8.87
CA GLN A 408 8.33 -5.03 7.98
C GLN A 408 8.11 -3.51 7.86
N GLY A 409 6.87 -3.04 7.72
CA GLY A 409 6.51 -1.62 7.75
C GLY A 409 6.53 -0.97 9.13
N GLN A 410 6.68 -1.76 10.19
CA GLN A 410 6.91 -1.30 11.56
C GLN A 410 8.42 -1.31 11.90
N GLY A 411 9.30 -1.64 10.96
CA GLY A 411 10.75 -1.75 11.18
C GLY A 411 11.15 -2.92 12.09
N LEU A 412 10.37 -4.00 12.11
CA LEU A 412 10.49 -5.12 13.06
C LEU A 412 10.47 -6.49 12.37
N MET A 413 11.09 -7.47 13.05
CA MET A 413 11.05 -8.88 12.67
C MET A 413 9.64 -9.48 12.85
N PRO A 414 9.36 -10.70 12.32
CA PRO A 414 8.03 -11.31 12.41
C PRO A 414 7.50 -11.50 13.84
N ASP A 415 8.38 -11.54 14.85
CA ASP A 415 8.04 -11.60 16.27
C ASP A 415 7.76 -10.23 16.92
N LYS A 416 7.73 -9.15 16.12
CA LYS A 416 7.55 -7.75 16.54
C LYS A 416 8.68 -7.19 17.42
N THR A 417 9.90 -7.69 17.28
CA THR A 417 11.09 -7.11 17.93
C THR A 417 12.18 -6.77 16.91
N SER A 418 13.10 -5.85 17.26
CA SER A 418 14.29 -5.62 16.43
C SER A 418 15.38 -6.67 16.71
N ARG A 419 16.43 -6.66 15.89
CA ARG A 419 17.69 -7.39 16.12
C ARG A 419 18.88 -6.45 16.36
N PHE A 420 18.66 -5.14 16.31
CA PHE A 420 19.69 -4.12 16.49
C PHE A 420 19.49 -3.32 17.78
N THR A 421 20.55 -3.22 18.57
CA THR A 421 20.68 -2.27 19.68
C THR A 421 21.90 -1.38 19.43
N CYS A 422 21.80 -0.09 19.72
CA CYS A 422 22.93 0.84 19.68
C CYS A 422 22.86 1.78 20.88
N LYS A 423 23.96 1.92 21.63
CA LYS A 423 24.04 2.79 22.82
C LYS A 423 22.90 2.53 23.83
N GLY A 424 22.51 1.26 24.00
CA GLY A 424 21.41 0.81 24.87
C GLY A 424 19.98 1.12 24.35
N LYS A 425 19.82 1.65 23.14
CA LYS A 425 18.53 1.92 22.49
C LYS A 425 18.24 0.90 21.39
N GLN A 426 16.97 0.52 21.21
CA GLN A 426 16.53 -0.18 20.01
C GLN A 426 16.81 0.68 18.77
N VAL A 427 17.28 0.04 17.70
CA VAL A 427 17.35 0.61 16.35
C VAL A 427 16.42 -0.20 15.44
N PHE A 428 15.62 0.45 14.60
CA PHE A 428 14.69 -0.22 13.70
C PHE A 428 15.40 -0.88 12.50
N HIS A 429 14.74 -1.88 11.92
CA HIS A 429 15.09 -2.43 10.61
C HIS A 429 14.52 -1.57 9.48
N PHE A 430 15.20 -1.55 8.34
CA PHE A 430 14.69 -0.94 7.11
C PHE A 430 14.31 -1.98 6.07
N MET A 431 13.07 -1.91 5.57
CA MET A 431 12.54 -2.77 4.51
C MET A 431 12.70 -4.29 4.76
N GLY A 432 12.95 -4.71 6.01
CA GLY A 432 13.27 -6.10 6.37
C GLY A 432 14.64 -6.59 5.88
N THR A 433 15.58 -5.69 5.62
CA THR A 433 16.89 -5.98 4.98
C THR A 433 18.07 -5.32 5.69
N SER A 434 17.99 -4.01 6.00
CA SER A 434 18.91 -3.29 6.90
C SER A 434 20.41 -3.49 6.58
N THR A 435 20.78 -3.36 5.31
CA THR A 435 22.08 -3.81 4.77
C THR A 435 23.22 -2.82 4.94
N PHE A 436 22.98 -1.61 5.47
CA PHE A 436 24.06 -0.70 5.90
C PHE A 436 24.62 -1.11 7.27
N SER A 437 25.02 -2.37 7.39
CA SER A 437 25.63 -2.99 8.59
C SER A 437 26.47 -4.18 8.16
N GLU A 438 27.63 -4.40 8.79
CA GLU A 438 28.47 -5.59 8.54
C GLU A 438 27.69 -6.90 8.75
N TYR A 439 26.73 -6.89 9.69
CA TYR A 439 25.82 -8.01 9.93
C TYR A 439 24.37 -7.53 10.00
N THR A 440 23.47 -8.26 9.35
CA THR A 440 22.02 -8.04 9.41
C THR A 440 21.29 -9.36 9.65
N VAL A 441 20.05 -9.28 10.14
CA VAL A 441 19.16 -10.43 10.37
C VAL A 441 17.89 -10.22 9.58
N VAL A 442 17.53 -11.18 8.73
CA VAL A 442 16.33 -11.13 7.87
C VAL A 442 15.46 -12.36 8.09
N ALA A 443 14.18 -12.31 7.72
CA ALA A 443 13.33 -13.50 7.68
C ALA A 443 13.77 -14.42 6.53
N ASP A 444 13.69 -15.74 6.71
CA ASP A 444 14.12 -16.74 5.72
C ASP A 444 13.41 -16.61 4.35
N ILE A 445 12.13 -16.20 4.35
CA ILE A 445 11.34 -15.86 3.15
C ILE A 445 11.78 -14.57 2.44
N SER A 446 12.74 -13.82 2.98
CA SER A 446 13.23 -12.51 2.48
C SER A 446 14.69 -12.62 2.01
N LEU A 447 15.08 -13.79 1.51
CA LEU A 447 16.47 -14.11 1.17
C LEU A 447 16.54 -14.97 -0.09
N ALA A 448 17.36 -14.59 -1.06
CA ALA A 448 17.70 -15.40 -2.22
C ALA A 448 19.09 -16.02 -2.06
N LYS A 449 19.19 -17.34 -2.26
CA LYS A 449 20.48 -18.05 -2.40
C LYS A 449 20.94 -18.03 -3.85
N VAL A 450 22.20 -17.68 -4.10
CA VAL A 450 22.73 -17.44 -5.45
C VAL A 450 24.01 -18.25 -5.70
N ASP A 451 24.62 -18.12 -6.88
CA ASP A 451 25.89 -18.79 -7.19
C ASP A 451 27.00 -18.36 -6.21
N GLU A 452 27.76 -19.32 -5.69
CA GLU A 452 28.86 -19.11 -4.74
C GLU A 452 30.02 -18.26 -5.33
N LYS A 453 30.09 -18.15 -6.67
CA LYS A 453 31.08 -17.38 -7.42
C LYS A 453 30.57 -16.01 -7.88
N ALA A 454 29.33 -15.64 -7.53
CA ALA A 454 28.76 -14.35 -7.91
C ALA A 454 29.51 -13.19 -7.22
N PRO A 455 30.06 -12.21 -7.95
CA PRO A 455 30.72 -11.04 -7.36
C PRO A 455 29.70 -10.19 -6.59
N MET A 456 29.80 -10.21 -5.25
CA MET A 456 28.83 -9.57 -4.35
C MET A 456 28.80 -8.04 -4.51
N ASP A 457 29.92 -7.43 -4.90
CA ASP A 457 30.09 -6.02 -5.27
C ASP A 457 29.46 -5.64 -6.62
N LYS A 458 28.72 -6.57 -7.23
CA LYS A 458 27.95 -6.41 -8.46
C LYS A 458 26.51 -6.90 -8.26
N VAL A 459 26.33 -8.14 -7.78
CA VAL A 459 24.99 -8.74 -7.69
C VAL A 459 24.11 -8.17 -6.58
N CYS A 460 24.65 -7.39 -5.64
CA CYS A 460 23.86 -6.60 -4.67
C CYS A 460 22.78 -5.72 -5.34
N LEU A 461 23.07 -5.20 -6.54
CA LEU A 461 22.14 -4.37 -7.33
C LEU A 461 20.91 -5.13 -7.86
N LEU A 462 20.96 -6.46 -7.88
CA LEU A 462 19.82 -7.31 -8.24
C LEU A 462 18.80 -7.43 -7.09
N GLY A 463 19.12 -6.92 -5.90
CA GLY A 463 18.19 -6.78 -4.77
C GLY A 463 17.10 -5.72 -4.97
N CYS A 464 17.30 -4.73 -5.85
CA CYS A 464 16.27 -3.73 -6.16
C CYS A 464 16.36 -3.16 -7.60
N GLY A 465 17.18 -2.14 -7.85
CA GLY A 465 17.03 -1.25 -9.01
C GLY A 465 17.03 -1.92 -10.38
N ILE A 466 18.03 -2.78 -10.66
CA ILE A 466 18.17 -3.43 -11.97
C ILE A 466 17.01 -4.40 -12.23
N SER A 467 16.75 -5.29 -11.28
CA SER A 467 15.64 -6.25 -11.32
C SER A 467 14.29 -5.53 -11.53
N THR A 468 14.11 -4.37 -10.90
CA THR A 468 12.88 -3.58 -10.98
C THR A 468 12.65 -3.02 -12.38
N GLY A 469 13.61 -2.29 -12.95
CA GLY A 469 13.47 -1.72 -14.29
C GLY A 469 13.35 -2.79 -15.39
N TYR A 470 14.19 -3.83 -15.32
CA TYR A 470 14.17 -4.92 -16.29
C TYR A 470 12.84 -5.72 -16.24
N GLY A 471 12.35 -6.01 -15.04
CA GLY A 471 11.05 -6.70 -14.85
C GLY A 471 9.83 -5.83 -15.17
N ALA A 472 9.94 -4.49 -15.08
CA ALA A 472 8.87 -3.58 -15.51
C ALA A 472 8.53 -3.81 -16.99
N VAL A 473 9.56 -3.94 -17.84
CA VAL A 473 9.41 -4.28 -19.26
C VAL A 473 8.89 -5.71 -19.43
N LEU A 474 9.65 -6.70 -18.95
CA LEU A 474 9.41 -8.11 -19.28
C LEU A 474 8.12 -8.69 -18.66
N ASN A 475 7.78 -8.30 -17.43
CA ASN A 475 6.68 -8.91 -16.67
C ASN A 475 5.43 -8.02 -16.60
N THR A 476 5.60 -6.70 -16.48
CA THR A 476 4.51 -5.76 -16.12
C THR A 476 3.88 -5.08 -17.34
N ALA A 477 4.72 -4.51 -18.20
CA ALA A 477 4.32 -4.02 -19.51
C ALA A 477 4.08 -5.20 -20.48
N LYS A 478 5.06 -6.12 -20.55
CA LYS A 478 5.19 -7.20 -21.55
C LYS A 478 5.43 -6.70 -22.97
N VAL A 479 6.27 -5.66 -23.08
CA VAL A 479 6.63 -4.98 -24.33
C VAL A 479 7.01 -5.97 -25.42
N GLU A 480 6.37 -5.82 -26.58
CA GLU A 480 6.61 -6.62 -27.76
C GLU A 480 7.84 -6.17 -28.56
N SER A 481 8.36 -7.06 -29.41
CA SER A 481 9.39 -6.70 -30.39
C SER A 481 8.79 -5.74 -31.42
N GLY A 482 9.51 -4.66 -31.73
CA GLY A 482 9.10 -3.61 -32.65
C GLY A 482 8.41 -2.41 -32.00
N SER A 483 7.96 -2.50 -30.74
CA SER A 483 7.27 -1.40 -30.05
C SER A 483 8.15 -0.17 -29.83
N THR A 484 7.49 0.98 -29.69
CA THR A 484 8.06 2.27 -29.30
C THR A 484 7.95 2.47 -27.78
N CYS A 485 9.05 2.90 -27.15
CA CYS A 485 9.16 3.02 -25.69
C CYS A 485 9.70 4.38 -25.27
N ALA A 486 9.12 5.00 -24.24
CA ALA A 486 9.65 6.20 -23.58
C ALA A 486 10.00 5.94 -22.11
N VAL A 487 11.16 6.40 -21.66
CA VAL A 487 11.67 6.18 -20.31
C VAL A 487 11.96 7.54 -19.65
N PHE A 488 11.12 7.92 -18.70
CA PHE A 488 11.24 9.17 -17.95
C PHE A 488 12.11 8.95 -16.70
N GLY A 489 13.28 9.58 -16.66
CA GLY A 489 14.29 9.44 -15.61
C GLY A 489 15.36 8.41 -15.97
N LEU A 490 16.55 8.87 -16.33
CA LEU A 490 17.67 8.04 -16.78
C LEU A 490 18.66 7.70 -15.65
N GLY A 491 18.13 7.46 -14.44
CA GLY A 491 18.86 6.79 -13.36
C GLY A 491 18.91 5.28 -13.55
N ALA A 492 19.52 4.54 -12.61
CA ALA A 492 19.72 3.08 -12.75
C ALA A 492 18.42 2.28 -13.02
N VAL A 493 17.27 2.70 -12.47
CA VAL A 493 15.98 2.05 -12.76
C VAL A 493 15.59 2.25 -14.23
N GLY A 494 15.65 3.48 -14.74
CA GLY A 494 15.35 3.79 -16.14
C GLY A 494 16.35 3.16 -17.11
N LEU A 495 17.64 3.10 -16.77
CA LEU A 495 18.64 2.40 -17.60
C LEU A 495 18.41 0.88 -17.62
N ALA A 496 17.85 0.30 -16.55
CA ALA A 496 17.40 -1.09 -16.54
C ALA A 496 16.10 -1.31 -17.33
N VAL A 497 15.19 -0.32 -17.39
CA VAL A 497 14.06 -0.33 -18.36
C VAL A 497 14.58 -0.29 -19.79
N VAL A 498 15.49 0.64 -20.12
CA VAL A 498 16.14 0.73 -21.45
C VAL A 498 16.79 -0.59 -21.85
N MET A 499 17.52 -1.23 -20.93
CA MET A 499 18.07 -2.57 -21.13
C MET A 499 16.98 -3.62 -21.40
N GLY A 500 15.86 -3.57 -20.68
CA GLY A 500 14.70 -4.43 -20.91
C GLY A 500 14.09 -4.24 -22.30
N CYS A 501 13.80 -2.99 -22.68
CA CYS A 501 13.24 -2.63 -23.98
C CYS A 501 14.14 -3.11 -25.13
N LYS A 502 15.46 -2.95 -24.99
CA LYS A 502 16.44 -3.47 -25.95
C LYS A 502 16.50 -5.00 -25.99
N ALA A 503 16.36 -5.67 -24.85
CA ALA A 503 16.38 -7.12 -24.77
C ALA A 503 15.13 -7.80 -25.40
N VAL A 504 13.98 -7.13 -25.41
CA VAL A 504 12.76 -7.60 -26.09
C VAL A 504 12.66 -7.18 -27.56
N GLY A 505 13.53 -6.27 -28.02
CA GLY A 505 13.58 -5.82 -29.41
C GLY A 505 12.69 -4.62 -29.74
N ALA A 506 12.46 -3.69 -28.80
CA ALA A 506 11.81 -2.40 -29.08
C ALA A 506 12.55 -1.62 -30.20
N SER A 507 11.80 -0.94 -31.08
CA SER A 507 12.35 -0.28 -32.28
C SER A 507 12.89 1.12 -32.01
N ARG A 508 12.17 1.89 -31.18
CA ARG A 508 12.55 3.22 -30.69
C ARG A 508 12.51 3.21 -29.16
N ILE A 509 13.56 3.71 -28.52
CA ILE A 509 13.67 3.84 -27.08
C ILE A 509 14.06 5.29 -26.79
N ILE A 510 13.07 6.13 -26.49
CA ILE A 510 13.25 7.55 -26.19
C ILE A 510 13.58 7.70 -24.70
N GLY A 511 14.74 8.29 -24.40
CA GLY A 511 15.17 8.59 -23.03
C GLY A 511 14.90 10.05 -22.68
N ILE A 512 14.16 10.29 -21.59
CA ILE A 512 13.76 11.63 -21.15
C ILE A 512 14.38 11.93 -19.78
N ASP A 513 15.21 12.97 -19.69
CA ASP A 513 15.78 13.45 -18.43
C ASP A 513 16.13 14.94 -18.50
N ILE A 514 16.12 15.62 -17.36
CA ILE A 514 16.44 17.06 -17.24
C ILE A 514 17.94 17.35 -17.05
N ASN A 515 18.78 16.32 -16.96
CA ASN A 515 20.23 16.43 -17.08
C ASN A 515 20.71 15.73 -18.38
N PRO A 516 21.16 16.47 -19.41
CA PRO A 516 21.64 15.90 -20.66
C PRO A 516 22.96 15.13 -20.54
N GLU A 517 23.74 15.30 -19.45
CA GLU A 517 24.98 14.54 -19.22
C GLU A 517 24.74 13.02 -19.15
N LYS A 518 23.52 12.60 -18.78
CA LYS A 518 23.11 11.19 -18.72
C LYS A 518 22.93 10.56 -20.11
N PHE A 519 22.75 11.35 -21.17
CA PHE A 519 22.34 10.86 -22.49
C PHE A 519 23.39 9.96 -23.14
N GLU A 520 24.68 10.28 -23.03
CA GLU A 520 25.74 9.44 -23.61
C GLU A 520 25.87 8.08 -22.92
N VAL A 521 25.59 8.00 -21.61
CA VAL A 521 25.51 6.73 -20.90
C VAL A 521 24.24 5.97 -21.31
N ALA A 522 23.10 6.66 -21.43
CA ALA A 522 21.83 6.03 -21.79
C ALA A 522 21.84 5.38 -23.19
N LYS A 523 22.54 5.97 -24.16
CA LYS A 523 22.79 5.38 -25.49
C LYS A 523 23.54 4.04 -25.40
N GLN A 524 24.51 3.91 -24.49
CA GLN A 524 25.26 2.66 -24.28
C GLN A 524 24.38 1.52 -23.72
N PHE A 525 23.36 1.86 -22.93
CA PHE A 525 22.35 0.89 -22.50
C PHE A 525 21.39 0.54 -23.64
N GLY A 526 20.89 1.52 -24.39
CA GLY A 526 20.01 1.27 -25.53
C GLY A 526 19.13 2.41 -26.02
N VAL A 527 19.20 3.61 -25.45
CA VAL A 527 18.40 4.75 -25.89
C VAL A 527 18.75 5.12 -27.35
N THR A 528 17.73 5.22 -28.20
CA THR A 528 17.86 5.62 -29.62
C THR A 528 17.83 7.14 -29.77
N GLU A 529 17.01 7.80 -28.95
CA GLU A 529 16.69 9.23 -29.04
C GLU A 529 16.64 9.83 -27.63
N CYS A 530 17.21 11.02 -27.43
CA CYS A 530 17.23 11.67 -26.12
C CYS A 530 16.46 13.00 -26.17
N VAL A 531 15.61 13.24 -25.17
CA VAL A 531 14.80 14.46 -25.06
C VAL A 531 14.99 15.08 -23.69
N ASN A 532 15.38 16.34 -23.64
CA ASN A 532 15.44 17.14 -22.41
C ASN A 532 14.21 18.07 -22.38
N PRO A 533 13.28 17.91 -21.42
CA PRO A 533 12.06 18.73 -21.36
C PRO A 533 12.28 20.24 -21.29
N LYS A 534 13.49 20.71 -20.92
CA LYS A 534 13.83 22.14 -20.87
C LYS A 534 14.09 22.77 -22.25
N ASP A 535 14.31 21.94 -23.27
CA ASP A 535 14.65 22.41 -24.62
C ASP A 535 13.39 22.62 -25.49
N HIS A 536 12.21 22.51 -24.89
CA HIS A 536 10.90 22.66 -25.53
C HIS A 536 9.98 23.60 -24.72
N SER A 537 9.12 24.34 -25.42
CA SER A 537 8.08 25.19 -24.80
C SER A 537 6.75 24.46 -24.57
N LYS A 538 6.46 23.40 -25.35
CA LYS A 538 5.28 22.55 -25.17
C LYS A 538 5.46 21.58 -23.99
N PRO A 539 4.38 21.15 -23.33
CA PRO A 539 4.38 20.00 -22.43
C PRO A 539 5.05 18.77 -23.06
N ILE A 540 5.88 18.07 -22.29
CA ILE A 540 6.71 16.94 -22.81
C ILE A 540 5.87 15.83 -23.45
N GLN A 541 4.63 15.62 -23.00
CA GLN A 541 3.72 14.65 -23.61
C GLN A 541 3.29 15.02 -25.03
N GLU A 542 3.14 16.31 -25.34
CA GLU A 542 2.78 16.78 -26.68
C GLU A 542 3.97 16.63 -27.63
N VAL A 543 5.17 17.01 -27.18
CA VAL A 543 6.43 16.81 -27.91
C VAL A 543 6.61 15.33 -28.27
N LEU A 544 6.38 14.42 -27.33
CA LEU A 544 6.51 12.99 -27.57
C LEU A 544 5.43 12.43 -28.51
N VAL A 545 4.18 12.89 -28.40
CA VAL A 545 3.08 12.52 -29.32
C VAL A 545 3.37 12.98 -30.75
N GLU A 546 3.94 14.17 -30.92
CA GLU A 546 4.38 14.69 -32.22
C GLU A 546 5.59 13.93 -32.77
N MET A 547 6.54 13.54 -31.92
CA MET A 547 7.71 12.73 -32.31
C MET A 547 7.38 11.28 -32.72
N THR A 548 6.19 10.77 -32.37
CA THR A 548 5.79 9.38 -32.63
C THR A 548 4.42 9.23 -33.28
N ASP A 549 3.91 10.28 -33.94
CA ASP A 549 2.69 10.26 -34.77
C ASP A 549 1.44 9.68 -34.04
N GLY A 550 1.20 10.13 -32.80
CA GLY A 550 0.03 9.73 -32.01
C GLY A 550 0.32 9.26 -30.58
N GLY A 551 1.60 9.10 -30.22
CA GLY A 551 2.07 8.67 -28.90
C GLY A 551 2.81 7.31 -28.92
N LEU A 552 3.27 6.85 -27.76
CA LEU A 552 4.12 5.66 -27.64
C LEU A 552 3.35 4.41 -27.18
N ASP A 553 3.76 3.23 -27.66
CA ASP A 553 3.18 1.95 -27.25
C ASP A 553 3.37 1.74 -25.73
N TYR A 554 4.55 2.10 -25.21
CA TYR A 554 4.87 1.98 -23.80
C TYR A 554 5.59 3.20 -23.23
N THR A 555 5.22 3.60 -22.02
CA THR A 555 5.93 4.62 -21.24
C THR A 555 6.24 4.14 -19.83
N PHE A 556 7.39 4.56 -19.29
CA PHE A 556 7.87 4.13 -17.98
C PHE A 556 8.30 5.35 -17.16
N GLU A 557 7.64 5.59 -16.02
CA GLU A 557 8.07 6.62 -15.07
C GLU A 557 9.03 6.01 -14.04
N CYS A 558 10.25 6.55 -13.98
CA CYS A 558 11.35 6.04 -13.17
C CYS A 558 11.91 7.09 -12.18
N ILE A 559 11.07 8.05 -11.74
CA ILE A 559 11.49 9.22 -10.93
C ILE A 559 10.77 9.27 -9.59
N GLY A 560 9.43 9.19 -9.57
CA GLY A 560 8.61 9.44 -8.38
C GLY A 560 7.86 10.79 -8.39
N ASN A 561 7.66 11.40 -9.56
CA ASN A 561 6.98 12.69 -9.69
C ASN A 561 5.60 12.52 -10.34
N VAL A 562 4.52 12.81 -9.62
CA VAL A 562 3.14 12.60 -10.09
C VAL A 562 2.77 13.40 -11.36
N GLY A 563 3.40 14.55 -11.60
CA GLY A 563 3.27 15.31 -12.84
C GLY A 563 3.92 14.61 -14.03
N ILE A 564 5.07 13.98 -13.82
CA ILE A 564 5.73 13.15 -14.85
C ILE A 564 4.99 11.82 -15.03
N MET A 565 4.42 11.22 -13.99
CA MET A 565 3.55 10.03 -14.13
C MET A 565 2.34 10.32 -15.01
N ARG A 566 1.72 11.51 -14.85
CA ARG A 566 0.66 11.99 -15.73
C ARG A 566 1.16 12.20 -17.16
N ALA A 567 2.28 12.90 -17.34
CA ALA A 567 2.84 13.15 -18.68
C ALA A 567 3.21 11.84 -19.40
N ALA A 568 3.74 10.84 -18.68
CA ALA A 568 4.02 9.52 -19.22
C ALA A 568 2.75 8.81 -19.71
N LEU A 569 1.63 8.91 -18.99
CA LEU A 569 0.35 8.38 -19.48
C LEU A 569 -0.16 9.15 -20.69
N GLU A 570 -0.13 10.48 -20.65
CA GLU A 570 -0.67 11.32 -21.73
C GLU A 570 0.17 11.19 -23.03
N ALA A 571 1.46 10.84 -22.92
CA ALA A 571 2.35 10.51 -24.03
C ALA A 571 2.13 9.10 -24.64
N CYS A 572 1.35 8.22 -24.00
CA CYS A 572 1.00 6.92 -24.60
C CYS A 572 0.17 7.08 -25.87
N HIS A 573 0.25 6.13 -26.79
CA HIS A 573 -0.57 6.08 -27.99
C HIS A 573 -2.05 5.84 -27.65
N LYS A 574 -2.95 6.56 -28.33
CA LYS A 574 -4.40 6.35 -28.24
C LYS A 574 -4.76 4.91 -28.64
N GLY A 575 -5.73 4.30 -27.96
CA GLY A 575 -6.27 2.97 -28.30
C GLY A 575 -5.59 1.79 -27.60
N TRP A 576 -4.28 1.82 -27.36
CA TRP A 576 -3.55 0.68 -26.77
C TRP A 576 -2.40 1.01 -25.81
N GLY A 577 -1.88 2.25 -25.82
CA GLY A 577 -0.62 2.56 -25.15
C GLY A 577 -0.65 2.35 -23.62
N THR A 578 0.42 1.74 -23.09
CA THR A 578 0.54 1.35 -21.67
C THR A 578 1.57 2.20 -20.94
N SER A 579 1.15 2.88 -19.88
CA SER A 579 2.06 3.57 -18.96
C SER A 579 2.29 2.76 -17.69
N VAL A 580 3.56 2.60 -17.30
CA VAL A 580 4.00 1.89 -16.09
C VAL A 580 4.69 2.85 -15.13
N ILE A 581 4.08 3.04 -13.95
CA ILE A 581 4.72 3.73 -12.83
C ILE A 581 5.71 2.77 -12.15
N ILE A 582 6.96 3.22 -12.00
CA ILE A 582 8.02 2.54 -11.25
C ILE A 582 8.56 3.43 -10.12
N GLY A 583 8.64 4.75 -10.35
CA GLY A 583 9.04 5.71 -9.32
C GLY A 583 8.06 5.76 -8.14
N VAL A 584 8.58 5.96 -6.94
CA VAL A 584 7.79 6.06 -5.70
C VAL A 584 7.48 7.52 -5.43
N ALA A 585 6.20 7.87 -5.37
CA ALA A 585 5.75 9.24 -5.12
C ALA A 585 5.86 9.63 -3.63
N GLY A 586 5.92 10.94 -3.37
CA GLY A 586 5.91 11.53 -2.03
C GLY A 586 4.65 11.18 -1.22
N ALA A 587 4.74 11.23 0.12
CA ALA A 587 3.60 11.06 1.01
C ALA A 587 2.43 11.97 0.63
N GLY A 588 1.23 11.40 0.46
CA GLY A 588 0.01 12.14 0.12
C GLY A 588 0.01 12.78 -1.27
N GLN A 589 0.94 12.44 -2.17
CA GLN A 589 0.91 12.88 -3.57
C GLN A 589 -0.05 12.02 -4.39
N GLU A 590 -0.89 12.65 -5.20
CA GLU A 590 -1.88 11.98 -6.04
C GLU A 590 -1.57 12.12 -7.53
N ILE A 591 -1.80 11.05 -8.28
CA ILE A 591 -1.76 11.05 -9.75
C ILE A 591 -3.12 11.45 -10.32
N SER A 592 -3.13 12.31 -11.34
CA SER A 592 -4.36 12.79 -11.97
C SER A 592 -4.25 12.77 -13.50
N THR A 593 -5.38 12.65 -14.18
CA THR A 593 -5.52 12.86 -15.64
C THR A 593 -7.00 13.05 -15.98
N ARG A 594 -7.33 13.41 -17.23
CA ARG A 594 -8.73 13.39 -17.71
C ARG A 594 -9.14 11.92 -17.99
N PRO A 595 -10.27 11.41 -17.44
CA PRO A 595 -10.68 10.01 -17.64
C PRO A 595 -10.77 9.57 -19.11
N PHE A 596 -11.04 10.50 -20.03
CA PHE A 596 -11.03 10.29 -21.47
C PHE A 596 -9.72 9.67 -22.00
N GLN A 597 -8.57 9.91 -21.36
CA GLN A 597 -7.30 9.28 -21.73
C GLN A 597 -7.36 7.75 -21.59
N LEU A 598 -8.05 7.25 -20.58
CA LEU A 598 -8.25 5.81 -20.32
C LEU A 598 -9.43 5.24 -21.13
N VAL A 599 -10.53 6.01 -21.24
CA VAL A 599 -11.70 5.62 -22.08
C VAL A 599 -11.28 5.45 -23.55
N THR A 600 -10.33 6.25 -24.03
CA THR A 600 -9.74 6.11 -25.37
C THR A 600 -8.62 5.06 -25.45
N GLY A 601 -8.56 4.08 -24.53
CA GLY A 601 -7.81 2.84 -24.67
C GLY A 601 -6.42 2.79 -24.02
N ARG A 602 -5.95 3.86 -23.37
CA ARG A 602 -4.67 3.81 -22.63
C ARG A 602 -4.81 2.99 -21.35
N THR A 603 -3.78 2.24 -21.01
CA THR A 603 -3.71 1.49 -19.74
C THR A 603 -2.69 2.12 -18.79
N TRP A 604 -3.11 2.50 -17.58
CA TRP A 604 -2.20 2.87 -16.49
C TRP A 604 -2.00 1.68 -15.55
N LYS A 605 -0.76 1.37 -15.19
CA LYS A 605 -0.40 0.33 -14.23
C LYS A 605 0.86 0.72 -13.44
N GLY A 606 1.12 0.04 -12.32
CA GLY A 606 2.36 0.18 -11.56
C GLY A 606 3.12 -1.15 -11.49
N THR A 607 4.41 -1.10 -11.12
CA THR A 607 5.19 -2.30 -10.80
C THR A 607 5.80 -2.22 -9.40
N ALA A 608 6.04 -3.38 -8.80
CA ALA A 608 6.81 -3.52 -7.57
C ALA A 608 7.86 -4.61 -7.77
N PHE A 609 9.13 -4.29 -7.57
CA PHE A 609 10.27 -5.18 -7.86
C PHE A 609 10.18 -5.84 -9.26
N GLY A 610 9.73 -5.07 -10.27
CA GLY A 610 9.59 -5.53 -11.65
C GLY A 610 8.62 -6.72 -11.83
N GLY A 611 7.69 -6.92 -10.89
CA GLY A 611 6.79 -8.08 -10.87
C GLY A 611 7.47 -9.42 -10.55
N TRP A 612 8.77 -9.45 -10.25
CA TRP A 612 9.49 -10.68 -9.98
C TRP A 612 9.04 -11.33 -8.67
N LYS A 613 8.79 -12.64 -8.72
CA LYS A 613 8.75 -13.49 -7.52
C LYS A 613 10.18 -13.64 -7.00
N SER A 614 10.53 -12.87 -5.98
CA SER A 614 11.90 -12.52 -5.62
C SER A 614 12.83 -13.72 -5.38
N VAL A 615 12.51 -14.59 -4.42
CA VAL A 615 13.29 -15.80 -4.07
C VAL A 615 13.41 -16.76 -5.25
N GLU A 616 12.35 -16.87 -6.07
CA GLU A 616 12.35 -17.70 -7.29
C GLU A 616 13.11 -17.08 -8.48
N SER A 617 13.33 -15.76 -8.51
CA SER A 617 13.77 -15.03 -9.72
C SER A 617 15.14 -14.40 -9.62
N VAL A 618 15.53 -13.85 -8.46
CA VAL A 618 16.86 -13.25 -8.26
C VAL A 618 18.01 -14.23 -8.54
N PRO A 619 17.94 -15.53 -8.16
CA PRO A 619 18.96 -16.50 -8.55
C PRO A 619 19.06 -16.70 -10.08
N LYS A 620 17.96 -16.54 -10.82
CA LYS A 620 17.95 -16.62 -12.29
C LYS A 620 18.59 -15.37 -12.91
N LEU A 621 18.29 -14.19 -12.37
CA LEU A 621 18.91 -12.92 -12.79
C LEU A 621 20.43 -12.91 -12.52
N VAL A 622 20.88 -13.51 -11.42
CA VAL A 622 22.32 -13.76 -11.18
C VAL A 622 22.89 -14.69 -12.26
N ASN A 623 22.22 -15.79 -12.60
CA ASN A 623 22.69 -16.70 -13.65
C ASN A 623 22.74 -16.03 -15.04
N ASP A 624 21.79 -15.14 -15.35
CA ASP A 624 21.78 -14.37 -16.60
C ASP A 624 22.88 -13.29 -16.63
N TYR A 625 23.25 -12.70 -15.49
CA TYR A 625 24.44 -11.86 -15.35
C TYR A 625 25.75 -12.67 -15.49
N MET A 626 25.87 -13.81 -14.80
CA MET A 626 27.05 -14.67 -14.86
C MET A 626 27.27 -15.27 -16.26
N SER A 627 26.19 -15.47 -17.03
CA SER A 627 26.24 -15.83 -18.46
C SER A 627 26.24 -14.62 -19.42
N LYS A 628 26.47 -13.41 -18.90
CA LYS A 628 26.61 -12.13 -19.64
C LYS A 628 25.45 -11.78 -20.59
N LYS A 629 24.23 -12.24 -20.28
CA LYS A 629 22.98 -11.78 -20.92
C LYS A 629 22.43 -10.51 -20.27
N LEU A 630 22.67 -10.32 -18.97
CA LEU A 630 22.22 -9.17 -18.19
C LEU A 630 23.41 -8.26 -17.84
N LYS A 631 23.30 -6.96 -18.11
CA LYS A 631 24.27 -5.95 -17.64
C LYS A 631 24.08 -5.68 -16.15
N VAL A 632 25.19 -5.56 -15.43
CA VAL A 632 25.23 -5.22 -13.99
C VAL A 632 26.50 -4.41 -13.70
N ASP A 633 27.63 -4.82 -14.30
CA ASP A 633 28.93 -4.17 -14.15
C ASP A 633 28.85 -2.66 -14.49
N GLU A 634 28.14 -2.30 -15.56
CA GLU A 634 28.01 -0.94 -16.06
C GLU A 634 27.11 -0.02 -15.22
N PHE A 635 26.39 -0.56 -14.23
CA PHE A 635 25.64 0.27 -13.26
C PHE A 635 26.52 0.75 -12.11
N VAL A 636 27.63 0.05 -11.80
CA VAL A 636 28.55 0.40 -10.70
C VAL A 636 29.49 1.51 -11.16
N THR A 637 29.05 2.76 -11.05
CA THR A 637 29.89 3.92 -11.40
C THR A 637 30.90 4.29 -10.32
N HIS A 638 30.63 3.94 -9.05
CA HIS A 638 31.51 4.21 -7.93
C HIS A 638 31.63 2.98 -7.02
N THR A 639 32.82 2.78 -6.43
CA THR A 639 33.06 1.78 -5.39
C THR A 639 33.86 2.44 -4.26
N LEU A 640 33.31 2.42 -3.05
CA LEU A 640 33.82 3.14 -1.89
C LEU A 640 33.93 2.20 -0.67
N PRO A 641 34.80 2.49 0.32
CA PRO A 641 34.73 1.87 1.64
C PRO A 641 33.45 2.29 2.38
N PHE A 642 32.85 1.39 3.16
CA PHE A 642 31.60 1.64 3.88
C PHE A 642 31.60 2.90 4.77
N ALA A 643 32.76 3.31 5.31
CA ALA A 643 32.90 4.54 6.08
C ALA A 643 32.59 5.84 5.29
N GLN A 644 32.63 5.80 3.95
CA GLN A 644 32.27 6.91 3.06
C GLN A 644 30.79 6.88 2.61
N ILE A 645 29.90 6.22 3.35
CA ILE A 645 28.48 6.11 2.97
C ILE A 645 27.80 7.46 2.70
N ASN A 646 28.07 8.51 3.49
CA ASN A 646 27.50 9.83 3.24
C ASN A 646 27.95 10.43 1.89
N GLU A 647 29.20 10.19 1.49
CA GLU A 647 29.73 10.59 0.17
C GLU A 647 29.03 9.83 -0.97
N ALA A 648 28.64 8.57 -0.75
CA ALA A 648 27.83 7.80 -1.70
C ALA A 648 26.41 8.39 -1.89
N PHE A 649 25.81 8.93 -0.82
CA PHE A 649 24.56 9.70 -0.91
C PHE A 649 24.78 11.03 -1.65
N ASP A 650 25.84 11.77 -1.35
CA ASP A 650 26.14 13.04 -2.03
C ASP A 650 26.40 12.85 -3.53
N LEU A 651 27.14 11.81 -3.93
CA LEU A 651 27.37 11.46 -5.34
C LEU A 651 26.06 11.13 -6.07
N MET A 652 25.10 10.52 -5.37
CA MET A 652 23.77 10.23 -5.90
C MET A 652 22.91 11.50 -6.03
N HIS A 653 22.87 12.36 -5.00
CA HIS A 653 22.11 13.62 -5.03
C HIS A 653 22.62 14.61 -6.08
N HIS A 654 23.94 14.67 -6.30
CA HIS A 654 24.54 15.47 -7.38
C HIS A 654 24.38 14.85 -8.78
N GLY A 655 23.69 13.70 -8.91
CA GLY A 655 23.47 13.03 -10.20
C GLY A 655 24.72 12.41 -10.83
N LYS A 656 25.84 12.35 -10.10
CA LYS A 656 27.15 11.84 -10.57
C LYS A 656 27.25 10.31 -10.52
N SER A 657 26.29 9.64 -9.89
CA SER A 657 26.30 8.19 -9.67
C SER A 657 25.02 7.51 -10.15
N LEU A 658 25.16 6.36 -10.83
CA LEU A 658 24.04 5.45 -11.11
C LEU A 658 23.83 4.51 -9.90
N ARG A 659 24.92 3.88 -9.49
CA ARG A 659 25.10 3.20 -8.20
C ARG A 659 26.51 3.43 -7.67
N ALA A 660 26.56 3.77 -6.39
CA ALA A 660 27.76 3.68 -5.57
C ALA A 660 27.64 2.42 -4.72
N VAL A 661 28.59 1.50 -4.87
CA VAL A 661 28.71 0.28 -4.06
C VAL A 661 29.70 0.52 -2.93
N LEU A 662 29.31 0.11 -1.73
CA LEU A 662 30.08 0.21 -0.50
C LEU A 662 30.54 -1.19 -0.10
N ASN A 663 31.83 -1.35 0.19
CA ASN A 663 32.42 -2.59 0.69
C ASN A 663 32.68 -2.52 2.20
N LEU A 664 32.37 -3.60 2.94
CA LEU A 664 32.34 -3.68 4.41
C LEU A 664 33.47 -4.54 4.99
#